data_AF-R9TA28-F1
#
_entry.id   AF-R9TA28-F1
#
_cell.length_a   1.000
_cell.length_b   1.000
_cell.length_c   1.000
_cell.angle_alpha   90.00
_cell.angle_beta   90.00
_cell.angle_gamma   90.00
#
_symmetry.space_group_name_H-M   'P 1'
#
loop_
_entity.id
_entity.type
_entity.pdbx_description
1 polymer ?
#
loop_
_entity_poly.entity_id
_entity_poly.type
_entity_poly.pdbx_seq_one_letter_code
_entity_poly.pdbx_strand_id
1 'polypeptide(L)'
;MLSGHFENCYGLTQFNLPSIDFTRCNKAMIYAPNGVMKSSLAKVFDDISKGMTTSDRIFPGVVSSYSVTHYISQYVYSSSNATTTPTATDRIYVVNTFADSFEFTKETVSTLLADETTRNEYNVLMAQFSEEIRQIENNLRVLTGLTKPQIKGKLISDLRLNETSDWTDIFEKIHELFDNRQTLGYLNDCTYSELFNDKVLAVYGKQEFINSIETYIENLNTLLANNPVLSDGFTDRNAETLGKELAKHNLFNAQHTIQLKDGVTVIHSLDEWNTVVNKQLERIYATPELSAVFQKLKKLLTANEDVSRLRDIIIAHREIIPALRDINTLKVQTWLDCFSKLDTPFTDYYNRISQYTVQIRALYKQAATQSARWQTVVNEFNRRFRVPFEVQIENKANFLLKDEAPNLSFKYTRGVAAPQSAMLKKDDLMASLSTGEKRALYLLYILFDLERIRQQAIAGGGQFLIIADDIADSFDYKNKYAIIEYLNDLGSTTGIDLMILTHNFDFYRTVKSRLGVARTNCYIAQRDEEGVISISEFKYQKDFFKNVVIKGIKDGNIVDDDKKKLLISSIPFYRNLCEYSGKEDEYAKLTCFLHLKSTPLNTQAVQISELWNIIKPFLDGVSFSGNDENYFSAIIRIATACVADNTNEVLLDNKLVIAIAIRLLTEKFMQRIITTNGQTCADANSNQTREWYKKSERFLTPDQKAIIEEVNLITPESIHLNSFMFEPLIDISDWVLKELFTKVSVL
;
A
#
# COMPACT_ATOMS: atom_id res chain seq x y z
N MET A 1 -19.99 -7.50 -23.09
CA MET A 1 -21.06 -6.50 -22.84
C MET A 1 -21.46 -6.58 -21.37
N LEU A 2 -21.76 -5.43 -20.76
CA LEU A 2 -22.26 -5.31 -19.39
C LEU A 2 -23.70 -4.81 -19.43
N SER A 3 -24.62 -5.45 -18.72
CA SER A 3 -26.00 -4.97 -18.54
C SER A 3 -26.53 -5.42 -17.19
N GLY A 4 -27.53 -4.70 -16.66
CA GLY A 4 -28.07 -5.03 -15.35
C GLY A 4 -29.48 -4.51 -15.11
N HIS A 5 -30.22 -5.23 -14.29
CA HIS A 5 -31.50 -4.80 -13.73
C HIS A 5 -31.40 -4.86 -12.21
N PHE A 6 -31.87 -3.83 -11.52
CA PHE A 6 -31.76 -3.67 -10.07
C PHE A 6 -33.07 -3.13 -9.50
N GLU A 7 -33.56 -3.76 -8.44
CA GLU A 7 -34.77 -3.34 -7.71
C GLU A 7 -34.53 -3.35 -6.21
N ASN A 8 -34.89 -2.25 -5.56
CA ASN A 8 -34.72 -1.98 -4.12
C ASN A 8 -33.33 -2.36 -3.56
N CYS A 9 -32.26 -2.00 -4.25
CA CYS A 9 -30.88 -2.32 -3.86
C CYS A 9 -30.18 -1.07 -3.31
N TYR A 10 -29.92 -0.99 -2.00
CA TYR A 10 -29.27 0.16 -1.37
C TYR A 10 -29.88 1.52 -1.74
N GLY A 11 -31.22 1.62 -1.81
CA GLY A 11 -31.94 2.84 -2.21
C GLY A 11 -32.15 2.99 -3.73
N LEU A 12 -31.66 2.06 -4.57
CA LEU A 12 -32.05 1.96 -5.97
C LEU A 12 -33.44 1.33 -6.03
N THR A 13 -34.52 2.12 -6.07
CA THR A 13 -35.90 1.58 -6.20
C THR A 13 -36.05 0.77 -7.47
N GLN A 14 -35.67 1.35 -8.61
CA GLN A 14 -35.62 0.65 -9.89
C GLN A 14 -34.56 1.26 -10.80
N PHE A 15 -33.64 0.43 -11.30
CA PHE A 15 -32.59 0.88 -12.23
C PHE A 15 -32.32 -0.18 -13.30
N ASN A 16 -32.36 0.26 -14.57
CA ASN A 16 -31.97 -0.53 -15.72
C ASN A 16 -30.65 0.01 -16.27
N LEU A 17 -29.57 -0.76 -16.10
CA LEU A 17 -28.29 -0.48 -16.73
C LEU A 17 -28.33 -1.02 -18.18
N PRO A 18 -28.25 -0.13 -19.19
CA PRO A 18 -28.28 -0.52 -20.59
C PRO A 18 -27.07 -1.38 -20.94
N SER A 19 -27.13 -2.04 -22.09
CA SER A 19 -26.00 -2.82 -22.58
C SER A 19 -24.82 -1.92 -22.95
N ILE A 20 -23.80 -1.91 -22.10
CA ILE A 20 -22.53 -1.22 -22.35
C ILE A 20 -21.62 -2.18 -23.12
N ASP A 21 -21.23 -1.78 -24.32
CA ASP A 21 -20.30 -2.53 -25.16
C ASP A 21 -18.84 -2.15 -24.89
N PHE A 22 -18.15 -3.02 -24.16
CA PHE A 22 -16.73 -2.88 -23.87
C PHE A 22 -15.81 -3.43 -24.97
N THR A 23 -16.33 -4.10 -26.01
CA THR A 23 -15.50 -4.74 -27.05
C THR A 23 -14.79 -3.72 -27.95
N ARG A 24 -15.43 -2.57 -28.21
CA ARG A 24 -14.86 -1.48 -29.00
C ARG A 24 -14.06 -0.48 -28.15
N CYS A 25 -14.46 -0.32 -26.90
CA CYS A 25 -13.81 0.54 -25.94
C CYS A 25 -14.02 -0.05 -24.55
N ASN A 26 -12.97 -0.58 -23.94
CA ASN A 26 -12.99 -1.23 -22.63
C ASN A 26 -13.13 -0.23 -21.46
N LYS A 27 -13.58 1.00 -21.74
CA LYS A 27 -13.76 2.08 -20.77
C LYS A 27 -15.17 2.64 -20.93
N ALA A 28 -15.83 2.90 -19.82
CA ALA A 28 -17.14 3.55 -19.78
C ALA A 28 -17.21 4.53 -18.61
N MET A 29 -18.02 5.57 -18.78
CA MET A 29 -18.19 6.60 -17.78
C MET A 29 -19.66 6.92 -17.58
N ILE A 30 -20.09 7.03 -16.33
CA ILE A 30 -21.44 7.45 -15.98
C ILE A 30 -21.35 8.67 -15.05
N TYR A 31 -21.80 9.81 -15.56
CA TYR A 31 -22.02 10.99 -14.74
C TYR A 31 -23.33 10.79 -13.98
N ALA A 32 -23.34 10.97 -12.67
CA ALA A 32 -24.57 10.94 -11.89
C ALA A 32 -24.47 11.91 -10.71
N PRO A 33 -25.46 12.80 -10.50
CA PRO A 33 -25.50 13.68 -9.34
C PRO A 33 -25.47 12.92 -8.00
N ASN A 34 -25.18 13.64 -6.92
CA ASN A 34 -25.19 13.05 -5.57
C ASN A 34 -26.60 12.58 -5.17
N GLY A 35 -26.66 11.41 -4.54
CA GLY A 35 -27.92 10.77 -4.16
C GLY A 35 -28.67 10.04 -5.28
N VAL A 36 -28.10 9.90 -6.48
CA VAL A 36 -28.75 9.17 -7.60
C VAL A 36 -28.45 7.67 -7.56
N MET A 37 -27.24 7.23 -7.94
CA MET A 37 -26.96 5.79 -8.06
C MET A 37 -25.54 5.32 -7.73
N LYS A 38 -24.54 6.20 -7.78
CA LYS A 38 -23.11 5.83 -7.83
C LYS A 38 -22.70 4.82 -6.76
N SER A 39 -22.79 5.21 -5.49
CA SER A 39 -22.39 4.37 -4.36
C SER A 39 -23.35 3.21 -4.10
N SER A 40 -24.63 3.34 -4.46
CA SER A 40 -25.57 2.24 -4.33
C SER A 40 -25.25 1.14 -5.34
N LEU A 41 -25.01 1.50 -6.60
CA LEU A 41 -24.59 0.60 -7.65
C LEU A 41 -23.24 -0.05 -7.32
N ALA A 42 -22.26 0.76 -6.90
CA ALA A 42 -20.95 0.26 -6.48
C ALA A 42 -21.05 -0.79 -5.36
N LYS A 43 -21.92 -0.56 -4.36
CA LYS A 43 -22.18 -1.54 -3.30
C LYS A 43 -22.82 -2.83 -3.79
N VAL A 44 -23.74 -2.78 -4.76
CA VAL A 44 -24.30 -4.01 -5.36
C VAL A 44 -23.19 -4.83 -6.01
N PHE A 45 -22.29 -4.19 -6.76
CA PHE A 45 -21.17 -4.90 -7.37
C PHE A 45 -20.12 -5.39 -6.36
N ASP A 46 -19.94 -4.66 -5.24
CA ASP A 46 -19.08 -5.09 -4.13
C ASP A 46 -19.67 -6.33 -3.43
N ASP A 47 -20.99 -6.38 -3.24
CA ASP A 47 -21.69 -7.57 -2.74
C ASP A 47 -21.53 -8.75 -3.70
N ILE A 48 -21.67 -8.54 -5.01
CA ILE A 48 -21.45 -9.59 -6.03
C ILE A 48 -20.02 -10.12 -5.93
N SER A 49 -19.02 -9.23 -5.87
CA SER A 49 -17.60 -9.59 -5.72
C SER A 49 -17.37 -10.45 -4.47
N LYS A 50 -17.96 -10.06 -3.34
CA LYS A 50 -17.77 -10.73 -2.04
C LYS A 50 -18.72 -11.90 -1.78
N GLY A 51 -19.69 -12.16 -2.66
CA GLY A 51 -20.74 -13.17 -2.44
C GLY A 51 -21.68 -12.82 -1.29
N MET A 52 -21.88 -11.53 -1.01
CA MET A 52 -22.78 -11.06 0.05
C MET A 52 -24.19 -10.84 -0.48
N THR A 53 -25.18 -10.93 0.40
CA THR A 53 -26.58 -10.64 0.07
C THR A 53 -26.80 -9.13 -0.02
N THR A 54 -27.36 -8.67 -1.12
CA THR A 54 -27.77 -7.28 -1.30
C THR A 54 -29.12 -7.01 -0.64
N SER A 55 -29.27 -5.83 -0.04
CA SER A 55 -30.52 -5.41 0.61
C SER A 55 -30.71 -3.89 0.57
N ASP A 56 -31.95 -3.45 0.77
CA ASP A 56 -32.22 -2.07 1.13
C ASP A 56 -31.94 -1.84 2.63
N ARG A 57 -31.12 -0.84 2.95
CA ARG A 57 -30.72 -0.54 4.34
C ARG A 57 -31.80 0.22 5.12
N ILE A 58 -32.67 0.93 4.42
CA ILE A 58 -33.70 1.79 5.03
C ILE A 58 -35.00 1.01 5.15
N PHE A 59 -35.35 0.25 4.10
CA PHE A 59 -36.57 -0.55 4.04
C PHE A 59 -36.25 -2.05 4.01
N PRO A 60 -35.79 -2.66 5.11
CA PRO A 60 -35.35 -4.07 5.11
C PRO A 60 -36.46 -5.08 4.75
N GLY A 61 -37.73 -4.67 4.77
CA GLY A 61 -38.88 -5.51 4.42
C GLY A 61 -39.21 -5.58 2.93
N VAL A 62 -38.57 -4.79 2.07
CA VAL A 62 -38.80 -4.85 0.61
C VAL A 62 -37.96 -5.94 -0.03
N VAL A 63 -38.45 -6.50 -1.13
CA VAL A 63 -37.68 -7.48 -1.90
C VAL A 63 -36.61 -6.75 -2.70
N SER A 64 -35.34 -7.02 -2.37
CA SER A 64 -34.17 -6.54 -3.11
C SER A 64 -33.77 -7.59 -4.13
N SER A 65 -33.60 -7.19 -5.39
CA SER A 65 -33.19 -8.09 -6.45
C SER A 65 -32.26 -7.45 -7.46
N TYR A 66 -31.42 -8.26 -8.08
CA TYR A 66 -30.61 -7.85 -9.21
C TYR A 66 -30.42 -9.00 -10.22
N SER A 67 -30.21 -8.62 -11.47
CA SER A 67 -29.78 -9.50 -12.55
C SER A 67 -28.73 -8.76 -13.40
N VAL A 68 -27.47 -9.17 -13.26
CA VAL A 68 -26.32 -8.55 -13.92
C VAL A 68 -25.67 -9.55 -14.88
N THR A 69 -25.33 -9.10 -16.08
CA THR A 69 -24.59 -9.89 -17.07
C THR A 69 -23.31 -9.16 -17.45
N HIS A 70 -22.17 -9.85 -17.37
CA HIS A 70 -20.88 -9.38 -17.85
C HIS A 70 -20.24 -10.46 -18.74
N TYR A 71 -20.32 -10.25 -20.06
CA TYR A 71 -20.02 -11.26 -21.08
C TYR A 71 -20.78 -12.58 -20.83
N ILE A 72 -20.07 -13.65 -20.52
CA ILE A 72 -20.64 -14.99 -20.26
C ILE A 72 -21.03 -15.18 -18.79
N SER A 73 -20.64 -14.25 -17.90
CA SER A 73 -20.93 -14.34 -16.47
C SER A 73 -22.30 -13.72 -16.19
N GLN A 74 -23.14 -14.44 -15.44
CA GLN A 74 -24.46 -13.98 -15.04
C GLN A 74 -24.58 -14.07 -13.52
N TYR A 75 -25.01 -12.98 -12.89
CA TYR A 75 -25.18 -12.85 -11.45
C TYR A 75 -26.64 -12.47 -11.19
N VAL A 76 -27.37 -13.34 -10.48
CA VAL A 76 -28.80 -13.15 -10.21
C VAL A 76 -29.06 -13.40 -8.72
N TYR A 77 -29.83 -12.51 -8.10
CA TYR A 77 -30.21 -12.61 -6.71
C TYR A 77 -31.57 -11.99 -6.46
N SER A 78 -32.35 -12.57 -5.55
CA SER A 78 -33.57 -11.98 -5.00
C SER A 78 -33.71 -12.38 -3.54
N SER A 79 -33.95 -11.41 -2.65
CA SER A 79 -34.18 -11.68 -1.22
C SER A 79 -35.46 -12.47 -0.94
N SER A 80 -36.37 -12.57 -1.92
CA SER A 80 -37.56 -13.43 -1.83
C SER A 80 -37.25 -14.92 -1.92
N ASN A 81 -36.08 -15.29 -2.45
CA ASN A 81 -35.71 -16.67 -2.75
C ASN A 81 -34.50 -17.09 -1.91
N ALA A 82 -34.75 -17.56 -0.68
CA ALA A 82 -33.72 -17.83 0.32
C ALA A 82 -32.72 -18.96 -0.03
N THR A 83 -32.94 -19.70 -1.12
CA THR A 83 -32.07 -20.80 -1.57
C THR A 83 -30.93 -20.38 -2.50
N THR A 84 -30.94 -19.15 -3.01
CA THR A 84 -29.87 -18.63 -3.89
C THR A 84 -28.96 -17.69 -3.13
N THR A 85 -27.98 -18.24 -2.41
CA THR A 85 -26.87 -17.45 -1.87
C THR A 85 -25.94 -17.00 -2.99
N PRO A 86 -25.60 -15.70 -3.09
CA PRO A 86 -24.62 -15.23 -4.06
C PRO A 86 -23.28 -15.93 -3.87
N THR A 87 -22.62 -16.29 -4.97
CA THR A 87 -21.27 -16.84 -4.93
C THR A 87 -20.27 -15.72 -5.18
N ALA A 88 -19.22 -15.64 -4.37
CA ALA A 88 -18.16 -14.67 -4.55
C ALA A 88 -17.46 -14.83 -5.91
N THR A 89 -16.98 -13.73 -6.47
CA THR A 89 -16.26 -13.72 -7.74
C THR A 89 -15.08 -12.76 -7.70
N ASP A 90 -13.96 -13.19 -8.27
CA ASP A 90 -12.77 -12.36 -8.48
C ASP A 90 -12.85 -11.51 -9.76
N ARG A 91 -13.88 -11.71 -10.60
CA ARG A 91 -14.06 -11.01 -11.89
C ARG A 91 -14.53 -9.58 -11.75
N ILE A 92 -15.03 -9.19 -10.57
CA ILE A 92 -15.53 -7.83 -10.31
C ILE A 92 -14.75 -7.25 -9.16
N TYR A 93 -14.27 -6.02 -9.32
CA TYR A 93 -13.58 -5.29 -8.27
C TYR A 93 -14.08 -3.85 -8.18
N VAL A 94 -14.42 -3.41 -6.97
CA VAL A 94 -14.99 -2.08 -6.73
C VAL A 94 -13.98 -1.23 -5.95
N VAL A 95 -13.59 -0.12 -6.55
CA VAL A 95 -12.79 0.93 -5.91
C VAL A 95 -13.75 1.91 -5.23
N ASN A 96 -13.86 1.80 -3.91
CA ASN A 96 -14.70 2.68 -3.10
C ASN A 96 -14.05 4.04 -2.87
N THR A 97 -14.86 5.06 -2.55
CA THR A 97 -14.42 6.45 -2.36
C THR A 97 -13.40 6.60 -1.23
N PHE A 98 -13.64 5.98 -0.06
CA PHE A 98 -12.70 5.88 1.06
C PHE A 98 -13.20 4.86 2.10
N ALA A 99 -12.29 4.17 2.78
CA ALA A 99 -12.59 3.35 3.96
C ALA A 99 -11.75 3.85 5.15
N ASP A 100 -12.38 4.08 6.31
CA ASP A 100 -11.68 4.56 7.52
C ASP A 100 -10.68 3.53 8.07
N SER A 101 -10.95 2.25 7.82
CA SER A 101 -10.03 1.15 8.05
C SER A 101 -9.78 0.45 6.72
N PHE A 102 -8.52 0.20 6.42
CA PHE A 102 -8.09 -0.51 5.23
C PHE A 102 -6.86 -1.31 5.57
N GLU A 103 -6.79 -2.56 5.14
CA GLU A 103 -5.62 -3.41 5.25
C GLU A 103 -5.44 -4.16 3.93
N PHE A 104 -4.31 -4.82 3.75
CA PHE A 104 -4.16 -5.72 2.61
C PHE A 104 -5.18 -6.85 2.74
N THR A 105 -5.96 -7.09 1.69
CA THR A 105 -6.89 -8.23 1.67
C THR A 105 -6.10 -9.53 1.80
N LYS A 106 -6.70 -10.58 2.38
CA LYS A 106 -6.01 -11.88 2.54
C LYS A 106 -5.50 -12.42 1.21
N GLU A 107 -6.27 -12.21 0.14
CA GLU A 107 -5.94 -12.63 -1.22
C GLU A 107 -4.78 -11.78 -1.78
N THR A 108 -4.76 -10.49 -1.48
CA THR A 108 -3.62 -9.62 -1.83
C THR A 108 -2.40 -10.01 -1.04
N VAL A 109 -2.50 -10.24 0.28
CA VAL A 109 -1.42 -10.80 1.10
C VAL A 109 -0.92 -12.13 0.52
N SER A 110 -1.81 -13.03 0.13
CA SER A 110 -1.44 -14.33 -0.48
C SER A 110 -0.79 -14.19 -1.84
N THR A 111 -1.14 -13.15 -2.62
CA THR A 111 -0.45 -12.81 -3.88
C THR A 111 0.88 -12.10 -3.62
N LEU A 112 0.96 -11.31 -2.55
CA LEU A 112 2.13 -10.54 -2.10
C LEU A 112 3.22 -11.46 -1.56
N LEU A 113 2.83 -12.55 -0.91
CA LEU A 113 3.68 -13.59 -0.35
C LEU A 113 4.23 -14.51 -1.45
N ALA A 114 5.32 -15.22 -1.15
CA ALA A 114 5.90 -16.15 -2.10
C ALA A 114 4.86 -17.21 -2.52
N ASP A 115 4.94 -17.72 -3.76
CA ASP A 115 4.01 -18.76 -4.21
C ASP A 115 3.98 -19.94 -3.23
N GLU A 116 2.81 -20.59 -3.10
CA GLU A 116 2.58 -21.63 -2.09
C GLU A 116 3.62 -22.77 -2.17
N THR A 117 4.15 -23.03 -3.36
CA THR A 117 5.23 -23.98 -3.61
C THR A 117 6.52 -23.55 -2.91
N THR A 118 7.00 -22.33 -3.18
CA THR A 118 8.22 -21.74 -2.61
C THR A 118 8.13 -21.67 -1.08
N ARG A 119 6.94 -21.35 -0.56
CA ARG A 119 6.67 -21.33 0.89
C ARG A 119 6.74 -22.72 1.52
N ASN A 120 6.08 -23.71 0.92
CA ASN A 120 6.11 -25.08 1.42
C ASN A 120 7.53 -25.66 1.38
N GLU A 121 8.27 -25.39 0.31
CA GLU A 121 9.69 -25.75 0.21
C GLU A 121 10.52 -25.11 1.33
N TYR A 122 10.34 -23.82 1.61
CA TYR A 122 11.03 -23.14 2.71
C TYR A 122 10.67 -23.73 4.08
N ASN A 123 9.39 -23.96 4.36
CA ASN A 123 8.94 -24.48 5.65
C ASN A 123 9.50 -25.89 5.91
N VAL A 124 9.48 -26.75 4.91
CA VAL A 124 10.08 -28.09 4.98
C VAL A 124 11.59 -27.98 5.21
N LEU A 125 12.26 -27.13 4.44
CA LEU A 125 13.70 -26.94 4.52
C LEU A 125 14.15 -26.38 5.87
N MET A 126 13.44 -25.40 6.42
CA MET A 126 13.72 -24.81 7.73
C MET A 126 13.44 -25.79 8.86
N ALA A 127 12.42 -26.65 8.73
CA ALA A 127 12.16 -27.71 9.70
C ALA A 127 13.31 -28.73 9.72
N GLN A 128 13.79 -29.15 8.55
CA GLN A 128 14.95 -30.05 8.42
C GLN A 128 16.23 -29.42 8.97
N PHE A 129 16.53 -28.17 8.58
CA PHE A 129 17.67 -27.40 9.09
C PHE A 129 17.64 -27.28 10.62
N SER A 130 16.49 -26.90 11.17
CA SER A 130 16.33 -26.73 12.63
C SER A 130 16.49 -28.04 13.38
N GLU A 131 16.06 -29.15 12.80
CA GLU A 131 16.21 -30.47 13.41
C GLU A 131 17.68 -30.92 13.43
N GLU A 132 18.44 -30.69 12.35
CA GLU A 132 19.89 -30.95 12.36
C GLU A 132 20.62 -30.08 13.40
N ILE A 133 20.30 -28.78 13.47
CA ILE A 133 20.87 -27.90 14.50
C ILE A 133 20.56 -28.40 15.91
N ARG A 134 19.34 -28.88 16.17
CA ARG A 134 18.98 -29.45 17.48
C ARG A 134 19.79 -30.70 17.83
N GLN A 135 20.11 -31.54 16.85
CA GLN A 135 20.97 -32.71 17.04
C GLN A 135 22.39 -32.27 17.44
N ILE A 136 22.96 -31.31 16.71
CA ILE A 136 24.28 -30.73 17.01
C ILE A 136 24.27 -30.09 18.41
N GLU A 137 23.26 -29.29 18.75
CA GLU A 137 23.13 -28.67 20.08
C GLU A 137 23.01 -29.71 21.19
N ASN A 138 22.32 -30.83 20.97
CA ASN A 138 22.24 -31.93 21.93
C ASN A 138 23.62 -32.53 22.22
N ASN A 139 24.40 -32.78 21.17
CA ASN A 139 25.75 -33.35 21.29
C ASN A 139 26.72 -32.35 21.94
N LEU A 140 26.71 -31.10 21.48
CA LEU A 140 27.52 -30.03 22.06
C LEU A 140 27.17 -29.78 23.53
N ARG A 141 25.90 -29.86 23.94
CA ARG A 141 25.52 -29.76 25.36
C ARG A 141 26.25 -30.78 26.23
N VAL A 142 26.36 -32.03 25.77
CA VAL A 142 27.04 -33.10 26.51
C VAL A 142 28.56 -32.84 26.58
N LEU A 143 29.17 -32.43 25.47
CA LEU A 143 30.62 -32.19 25.39
C LEU A 143 31.06 -30.91 26.12
N THR A 144 30.23 -29.87 26.09
CA THR A 144 30.58 -28.54 26.62
C THR A 144 30.12 -28.33 28.06
N GLY A 145 29.10 -29.06 28.53
CA GLY A 145 28.44 -28.81 29.81
C GLY A 145 27.57 -27.55 29.84
N LEU A 146 27.38 -26.87 28.70
CA LEU A 146 26.53 -25.66 28.58
C LEU A 146 25.08 -26.01 28.30
N THR A 147 24.14 -25.16 28.74
CA THR A 147 22.73 -25.32 28.33
C THR A 147 22.53 -24.91 26.86
N LYS A 148 21.55 -25.50 26.15
CA LYS A 148 21.30 -25.21 24.73
C LYS A 148 21.24 -23.71 24.39
N PRO A 149 20.50 -22.86 25.14
CA PRO A 149 20.42 -21.43 24.83
C PRO A 149 21.77 -20.69 24.95
N GLN A 150 22.71 -21.22 25.73
CA GLN A 150 24.02 -20.60 25.94
C GLN A 150 25.02 -20.93 24.81
N ILE A 151 24.86 -22.08 24.14
CA ILE A 151 25.83 -22.59 23.15
C ILE A 151 26.03 -21.58 22.01
N LYS A 152 24.93 -21.19 21.34
CA LYS A 152 24.99 -20.25 20.20
C LYS A 152 25.63 -18.92 20.59
N GLY A 153 25.21 -18.33 21.72
CA GLY A 153 25.75 -17.05 22.19
C GLY A 153 27.24 -17.12 22.52
N LYS A 154 27.70 -18.22 23.13
CA LYS A 154 29.13 -18.42 23.44
C LYS A 154 29.95 -18.65 22.18
N LEU A 155 29.45 -19.40 21.19
CA LEU A 155 30.10 -19.58 19.90
C LEU A 155 30.27 -18.25 19.16
N ILE A 156 29.23 -17.42 19.08
CA ILE A 156 29.31 -16.09 18.45
C ILE A 156 30.37 -15.23 19.14
N SER A 157 30.36 -15.21 20.48
CA SER A 157 31.31 -14.40 21.26
C SER A 157 32.76 -14.89 21.12
N ASP A 158 33.01 -16.19 21.28
CA ASP A 158 34.36 -16.74 21.29
C ASP A 158 34.99 -16.79 19.89
N LEU A 159 34.18 -17.01 18.83
CA LEU A 159 34.63 -16.95 17.44
C LEU A 159 34.71 -15.52 16.90
N ARG A 160 34.34 -14.51 17.70
CA ARG A 160 34.33 -13.08 17.36
C ARG A 160 33.47 -12.78 16.12
N LEU A 161 32.29 -13.39 16.05
CA LEU A 161 31.29 -13.14 15.01
C LEU A 161 30.40 -11.93 15.38
N ASN A 162 29.71 -11.36 14.39
CA ASN A 162 28.75 -10.27 14.62
C ASN A 162 27.57 -10.75 15.47
N GLU A 163 26.96 -9.88 16.28
CA GLU A 163 25.81 -10.25 17.13
C GLU A 163 24.59 -10.75 16.33
N THR A 164 24.49 -10.36 15.06
CA THR A 164 23.42 -10.81 14.14
C THR A 164 23.72 -12.14 13.44
N SER A 165 24.85 -12.79 13.75
CA SER A 165 25.27 -14.03 13.09
C SER A 165 24.40 -15.21 13.52
N ASP A 166 24.23 -16.17 12.62
CA ASP A 166 23.46 -17.40 12.85
C ASP A 166 24.33 -18.65 12.72
N TRP A 167 23.72 -19.82 12.90
CA TRP A 167 24.38 -21.12 12.80
C TRP A 167 25.12 -21.32 11.47
N THR A 168 24.63 -20.74 10.37
CA THR A 168 25.33 -20.79 9.08
C THR A 168 26.71 -20.14 9.15
N ASP A 169 26.81 -18.97 9.78
CA ASP A 169 28.07 -18.22 9.92
C ASP A 169 29.02 -18.92 10.89
N ILE A 170 28.47 -19.51 11.96
CA ILE A 170 29.23 -20.32 12.92
C ILE A 170 29.88 -21.51 12.20
N PHE A 171 29.11 -22.24 11.39
CA PHE A 171 29.62 -23.42 10.67
C PHE A 171 30.66 -23.05 9.60
N GLU A 172 30.46 -21.94 8.86
CA GLU A 172 31.47 -21.41 7.95
C GLU A 172 32.77 -21.08 8.70
N LYS A 173 32.67 -20.43 9.87
CA LYS A 173 33.85 -20.05 10.66
C LYS A 173 34.56 -21.24 11.30
N ILE A 174 33.82 -22.22 11.81
CA ILE A 174 34.42 -23.45 12.35
C ILE A 174 35.13 -24.23 11.23
N HIS A 175 34.56 -24.30 10.03
CA HIS A 175 35.20 -24.96 8.90
C HIS A 175 36.52 -24.31 8.49
N GLU A 176 36.58 -22.97 8.42
CA GLU A 176 37.83 -22.22 8.17
C GLU A 176 38.93 -22.55 9.20
N LEU A 177 38.56 -22.76 10.46
CA LEU A 177 39.48 -22.97 11.57
C LEU A 177 39.82 -24.44 11.80
N PHE A 178 39.05 -25.38 11.23
CA PHE A 178 39.11 -26.79 11.57
C PHE A 178 40.46 -27.44 11.21
N ASP A 179 41.08 -27.02 10.10
CA ASP A 179 42.39 -27.51 9.66
C ASP A 179 43.53 -27.09 10.61
N ASN A 180 43.34 -26.01 11.38
CA ASN A 180 44.29 -25.52 12.38
C ASN A 180 44.03 -26.11 13.78
N ARG A 181 43.18 -27.13 13.90
CA ARG A 181 42.89 -27.82 15.16
C ARG A 181 44.13 -28.53 15.69
N GLN A 182 44.46 -28.28 16.95
CA GLN A 182 45.49 -29.00 17.68
C GLN A 182 44.87 -30.16 18.46
N THR A 183 45.56 -31.30 18.52
CA THR A 183 45.12 -32.44 19.34
C THR A 183 45.64 -32.26 20.76
N LEU A 184 44.79 -31.69 21.61
CA LEU A 184 45.10 -31.37 23.00
C LEU A 184 44.51 -32.45 23.92
N GLY A 185 45.33 -33.45 24.28
CA GLY A 185 44.87 -34.65 24.99
C GLY A 185 44.17 -34.38 26.33
N TYR A 186 44.49 -33.28 27.00
CA TYR A 186 43.88 -32.87 28.27
C TYR A 186 42.41 -32.45 28.13
N LEU A 187 41.95 -32.06 26.92
CA LEU A 187 40.54 -31.72 26.68
C LEU A 187 39.61 -32.95 26.67
N ASN A 188 40.15 -34.16 26.77
CA ASN A 188 39.34 -35.38 26.95
C ASN A 188 38.83 -35.53 28.39
N ASP A 189 39.52 -34.91 29.35
CA ASP A 189 39.30 -35.12 30.77
C ASP A 189 38.54 -33.93 31.43
N CYS A 190 38.07 -32.96 30.64
CA CYS A 190 37.32 -31.78 31.08
C CYS A 190 36.30 -31.26 30.05
N THR A 191 35.34 -30.44 30.50
CA THR A 191 34.35 -29.78 29.63
C THR A 191 34.61 -28.27 29.46
N TYR A 192 34.03 -27.68 28.42
CA TYR A 192 34.12 -26.22 28.18
C TYR A 192 33.65 -25.41 29.41
N SER A 193 32.55 -25.79 30.06
CA SER A 193 32.00 -25.06 31.22
C SER A 193 32.90 -25.13 32.46
N GLU A 194 33.67 -26.22 32.61
CA GLU A 194 34.66 -26.37 33.68
C GLU A 194 35.87 -25.43 33.46
N LEU A 195 36.25 -25.19 32.20
CA LEU A 195 37.37 -24.31 31.83
C LEU A 195 36.98 -22.82 31.73
N PHE A 196 35.72 -22.51 31.39
CA PHE A 196 35.31 -21.15 30.99
C PHE A 196 33.97 -20.70 31.60
N ASN A 197 33.82 -20.80 32.92
CA ASN A 197 32.72 -20.15 33.65
C ASN A 197 33.14 -18.76 34.19
N ASP A 198 32.15 -17.93 34.55
CA ASP A 198 32.39 -16.54 34.96
C ASP A 198 33.35 -16.42 36.16
N LYS A 199 33.32 -17.38 37.09
CA LYS A 199 34.22 -17.41 38.26
C LYS A 199 35.66 -17.73 37.86
N VAL A 200 35.85 -18.68 36.94
CA VAL A 200 37.15 -19.05 36.39
C VAL A 200 37.73 -17.91 35.52
N LEU A 201 36.91 -17.29 34.67
CA LEU A 201 37.31 -16.14 33.86
C LEU A 201 37.75 -14.95 34.73
N ALA A 202 37.09 -14.73 35.86
CA ALA A 202 37.50 -13.71 36.84
C ALA A 202 38.88 -14.01 37.47
N VAL A 203 39.30 -15.28 37.55
CA VAL A 203 40.65 -15.65 38.00
C VAL A 203 41.67 -15.42 36.88
N TYR A 204 41.36 -15.80 35.64
CA TYR A 204 42.23 -15.53 34.49
C TYR A 204 42.53 -14.05 34.28
N GLY A 205 41.59 -13.17 34.63
CA GLY A 205 41.79 -11.71 34.58
C GLY A 205 42.67 -11.11 35.69
N LYS A 206 43.09 -11.88 36.71
CA LYS A 206 43.93 -11.37 37.79
C LYS A 206 45.39 -11.27 37.33
N GLN A 207 46.00 -10.11 37.52
CA GLN A 207 47.42 -9.88 37.19
C GLN A 207 48.35 -10.89 37.88
N GLU A 208 48.03 -11.29 39.12
CA GLU A 208 48.83 -12.28 39.85
C GLU A 208 48.81 -13.68 39.18
N PHE A 209 47.67 -14.06 38.60
CA PHE A 209 47.54 -15.32 37.87
C PHE A 209 48.35 -15.27 36.58
N ILE A 210 48.19 -14.20 35.78
CA ILE A 210 48.93 -13.99 34.53
C ILE A 210 50.44 -14.03 34.78
N ASN A 211 50.94 -13.27 35.75
CA ASN A 211 52.36 -13.26 36.10
C ASN A 211 52.85 -14.65 36.51
N SER A 212 52.04 -15.41 37.26
CA SER A 212 52.42 -16.76 37.69
C SER A 212 52.47 -17.76 36.52
N ILE A 213 51.59 -17.61 35.52
CA ILE A 213 51.63 -18.39 34.27
C ILE A 213 52.89 -18.03 33.46
N GLU A 214 53.19 -16.74 33.29
CA GLU A 214 54.38 -16.29 32.55
C GLU A 214 55.68 -16.78 33.21
N THR A 215 55.83 -16.59 34.52
CA THR A 215 57.00 -17.11 35.26
C THR A 215 57.09 -18.63 35.18
N TYR A 216 55.96 -19.35 35.19
CA TYR A 216 55.97 -20.81 35.03
C TYR A 216 56.47 -21.21 33.64
N ILE A 217 55.97 -20.55 32.59
CA ILE A 217 56.35 -20.82 31.19
C ILE A 217 57.83 -20.48 30.97
N GLU A 218 58.35 -19.37 31.49
CA GLU A 218 59.76 -18.99 31.37
C GLU A 218 60.69 -20.02 32.04
N ASN A 219 60.35 -20.44 33.26
CA ASN A 219 61.09 -21.47 33.99
C ASN A 219 61.02 -22.81 33.25
N LEU A 220 59.84 -23.20 32.77
CA LEU A 220 59.65 -24.44 32.03
C LEU A 220 60.43 -24.44 30.72
N ASN A 221 60.37 -23.36 29.94
CA ASN A 221 61.09 -23.23 28.66
C ASN A 221 62.61 -23.31 28.84
N THR A 222 63.15 -22.71 29.91
CA THR A 222 64.57 -22.80 30.24
C THR A 222 64.99 -24.26 30.54
N LEU A 223 64.14 -25.02 31.22
CA LEU A 223 64.37 -26.43 31.53
C LEU A 223 64.22 -27.34 30.30
N LEU A 224 63.26 -27.03 29.41
CA LEU A 224 63.01 -27.77 28.18
C LEU A 224 64.06 -27.52 27.10
N ALA A 225 64.64 -26.32 27.02
CA ALA A 225 65.68 -25.97 26.04
C ALA A 225 66.88 -26.93 26.09
N ASN A 226 67.23 -27.42 27.29
CA ASN A 226 68.35 -28.32 27.53
C ASN A 226 67.90 -29.76 27.85
N ASN A 227 66.66 -30.14 27.50
CA ASN A 227 66.14 -31.48 27.77
C ASN A 227 66.35 -32.42 26.58
N PRO A 228 66.94 -33.62 26.77
CA PRO A 228 67.19 -34.57 25.69
C PRO A 228 65.93 -35.33 25.21
N VAL A 229 64.85 -35.34 26.00
CA VAL A 229 63.63 -36.13 25.73
C VAL A 229 62.41 -35.24 25.53
N LEU A 230 62.16 -34.32 26.47
CA LEU A 230 60.94 -33.51 26.51
C LEU A 230 61.12 -32.22 25.71
N SER A 231 60.02 -31.75 25.12
CA SER A 231 59.96 -30.46 24.42
C SER A 231 58.58 -29.82 24.59
N ASP A 232 58.41 -28.61 24.08
CA ASP A 232 57.13 -27.87 24.12
C ASP A 232 55.96 -28.68 23.52
N GLY A 233 56.23 -29.55 22.52
CA GLY A 233 55.21 -30.43 21.91
C GLY A 233 55.29 -31.91 22.29
N PHE A 234 56.24 -32.31 23.15
CA PHE A 234 56.42 -33.70 23.58
C PHE A 234 56.53 -33.76 25.10
N THR A 235 55.38 -33.96 25.76
CA THR A 235 55.20 -33.86 27.21
C THR A 235 55.45 -35.18 27.95
N ASP A 236 55.32 -35.14 29.27
CA ASP A 236 55.31 -36.31 30.16
C ASP A 236 54.35 -37.40 29.68
N ARG A 237 53.09 -37.03 29.38
CA ARG A 237 52.06 -37.96 28.90
C ARG A 237 52.37 -38.51 27.51
N ASN A 238 52.97 -37.70 26.61
CA ASN A 238 53.42 -38.20 25.31
C ASN A 238 54.53 -39.23 25.46
N ALA A 239 55.49 -38.98 26.36
CA ALA A 239 56.59 -39.88 26.63
C ALA A 239 56.12 -41.21 27.25
N GLU A 240 55.17 -41.16 28.19
CA GLU A 240 54.52 -42.35 28.77
C GLU A 240 53.71 -43.13 27.74
N THR A 241 52.91 -42.44 26.93
CA THR A 241 52.07 -43.06 25.89
C THR A 241 52.94 -43.71 24.81
N LEU A 242 54.00 -43.02 24.37
CA LEU A 242 54.98 -43.58 23.46
C LEU A 242 55.61 -44.83 24.07
N GLY A 243 56.00 -44.81 25.35
CA GLY A 243 56.52 -45.99 26.04
C GLY A 243 55.58 -47.20 25.98
N LYS A 244 54.27 -46.98 26.22
CA LYS A 244 53.25 -48.04 26.11
C LYS A 244 53.10 -48.56 24.68
N GLU A 245 53.10 -47.69 23.67
CA GLU A 245 53.01 -48.10 22.27
C GLU A 245 54.28 -48.83 21.79
N LEU A 246 55.47 -48.39 22.22
CA LEU A 246 56.75 -49.08 21.97
C LEU A 246 56.74 -50.51 22.52
N ALA A 247 56.17 -50.70 23.71
CA ALA A 247 55.98 -52.02 24.31
C ALA A 247 54.97 -52.87 23.54
N LYS A 248 53.79 -52.31 23.22
CA LYS A 248 52.71 -52.97 22.50
C LYS A 248 53.11 -53.42 21.10
N HIS A 249 53.94 -52.63 20.42
CA HIS A 249 54.43 -52.92 19.07
C HIS A 249 55.77 -53.70 19.04
N ASN A 250 56.27 -54.18 20.19
CA ASN A 250 57.47 -55.01 20.29
C ASN A 250 58.75 -54.39 19.68
N LEU A 251 58.89 -53.06 19.67
CA LEU A 251 59.98 -52.37 18.96
C LEU A 251 61.38 -52.84 19.43
N PHE A 252 61.61 -52.87 20.75
CA PHE A 252 62.91 -53.27 21.33
C PHE A 252 63.16 -54.78 21.25
N ASN A 253 62.10 -55.61 21.28
CA ASN A 253 62.23 -57.06 21.08
C ASN A 253 62.73 -57.40 19.67
N ALA A 254 62.48 -56.52 18.70
CA ALA A 254 63.01 -56.61 17.33
C ALA A 254 64.42 -56.01 17.18
N GLN A 255 65.10 -55.67 18.28
CA GLN A 255 66.45 -55.10 18.33
C GLN A 255 66.60 -53.70 17.71
N HIS A 256 65.49 -52.96 17.51
CA HIS A 256 65.55 -51.55 17.13
C HIS A 256 65.90 -50.67 18.35
N THR A 257 66.55 -49.54 18.09
CA THR A 257 66.99 -48.58 19.12
C THR A 257 66.43 -47.18 18.84
N ILE A 258 66.34 -46.34 19.88
CA ILE A 258 65.91 -44.93 19.75
C ILE A 258 67.08 -44.03 20.11
N GLN A 259 67.48 -43.16 19.20
CA GLN A 259 68.48 -42.12 19.48
C GLN A 259 67.78 -40.82 19.90
N LEU A 260 68.21 -40.24 21.02
CA LEU A 260 67.63 -39.01 21.54
C LEU A 260 68.17 -37.76 20.83
N LYS A 261 67.50 -36.62 21.08
CA LYS A 261 67.81 -35.32 20.46
C LYS A 261 69.23 -34.82 20.76
N ASP A 262 69.84 -35.28 21.85
CA ASP A 262 71.22 -34.94 22.20
C ASP A 262 72.27 -35.54 21.26
N GLY A 263 71.87 -36.47 20.38
CA GLY A 263 72.74 -37.13 19.42
C GLY A 263 73.70 -38.16 20.03
N VAL A 264 73.70 -38.32 21.36
CA VAL A 264 74.65 -39.15 22.10
C VAL A 264 73.95 -40.32 22.79
N THR A 265 72.74 -40.11 23.31
CA THR A 265 72.03 -41.13 24.09
C THR A 265 71.23 -42.04 23.16
N VAL A 266 71.49 -43.35 23.26
CA VAL A 266 70.76 -44.41 22.54
C VAL A 266 70.05 -45.31 23.55
N ILE A 267 68.76 -45.52 23.33
CA ILE A 267 67.88 -46.33 24.18
C ILE A 267 67.70 -47.70 23.53
N HIS A 268 68.02 -48.75 24.28
CA HIS A 268 68.01 -50.15 23.83
C HIS A 268 66.85 -50.97 24.40
N SER A 269 66.16 -50.47 25.44
CA SER A 269 65.08 -51.18 26.10
C SER A 269 63.98 -50.26 26.61
N LEU A 270 62.81 -50.83 26.92
CA LEU A 270 61.70 -50.11 27.54
C LEU A 270 62.07 -49.60 28.95
N ASP A 271 62.85 -50.36 29.70
CA ASP A 271 63.32 -49.94 31.03
C ASP A 271 64.28 -48.74 30.93
N GLU A 272 65.15 -48.72 29.93
CA GLU A 272 66.00 -47.55 29.64
C GLU A 272 65.16 -46.33 29.23
N TRP A 273 64.15 -46.50 28.37
CA TRP A 273 63.23 -45.42 28.00
C TRP A 273 62.55 -44.82 29.25
N ASN A 274 61.93 -45.67 30.07
CA ASN A 274 61.23 -45.25 31.28
C ASN A 274 62.19 -44.59 32.28
N THR A 275 63.41 -45.13 32.45
CA THR A 275 64.42 -44.56 33.35
C THR A 275 64.85 -43.16 32.90
N VAL A 276 65.11 -42.97 31.61
CA VAL A 276 65.54 -41.67 31.08
C VAL A 276 64.40 -40.65 31.13
N VAL A 277 63.16 -41.05 30.79
CA VAL A 277 61.97 -40.20 30.92
C VAL A 277 61.76 -39.79 32.38
N ASN A 278 61.72 -40.73 33.32
CA ASN A 278 61.52 -40.44 34.75
C ASN A 278 62.61 -39.53 35.31
N LYS A 279 63.88 -39.75 34.93
CA LYS A 279 64.99 -38.89 35.36
C LYS A 279 64.82 -37.44 34.86
N GLN A 280 64.34 -37.24 33.63
CA GLN A 280 64.07 -35.89 33.13
C GLN A 280 62.84 -35.26 33.81
N LEU A 281 61.79 -36.04 34.11
CA LEU A 281 60.61 -35.57 34.82
C LEU A 281 60.93 -35.18 36.27
N GLU A 282 61.70 -36.00 36.99
CA GLU A 282 62.20 -35.67 38.32
C GLU A 282 63.02 -34.39 38.31
N ARG A 283 63.91 -34.22 37.32
CA ARG A 283 64.71 -33.00 37.18
C ARG A 283 63.83 -31.75 36.99
N ILE A 284 62.80 -31.83 36.15
CA ILE A 284 61.88 -30.69 35.91
C ILE A 284 61.04 -30.40 37.15
N TYR A 285 60.45 -31.41 37.78
CA TYR A 285 59.50 -31.21 38.88
C TYR A 285 60.14 -31.03 40.26
N ALA A 286 61.38 -31.46 40.47
CA ALA A 286 62.15 -31.20 41.69
C ALA A 286 62.84 -29.83 41.68
N THR A 287 62.85 -29.12 40.55
CA THR A 287 63.42 -27.77 40.45
C THR A 287 62.62 -26.81 41.35
N PRO A 288 63.23 -26.22 42.41
CA PRO A 288 62.54 -25.40 43.40
C PRO A 288 61.77 -24.22 42.79
N GLU A 289 62.32 -23.60 41.76
CA GLU A 289 61.76 -22.43 41.08
C GLU A 289 60.44 -22.75 40.36
N LEU A 290 60.36 -23.90 39.69
CA LEU A 290 59.14 -24.35 39.00
C LEU A 290 58.09 -24.84 40.01
N SER A 291 58.53 -25.57 41.05
CA SER A 291 57.65 -26.09 42.09
C SER A 291 57.01 -24.97 42.93
N ALA A 292 57.77 -23.92 43.28
CA ALA A 292 57.25 -22.77 44.03
C ALA A 292 56.17 -22.02 43.25
N VAL A 293 56.40 -21.76 41.96
CA VAL A 293 55.41 -21.09 41.09
C VAL A 293 54.16 -21.96 40.91
N PHE A 294 54.32 -23.28 40.76
CA PHE A 294 53.19 -24.20 40.68
C PHE A 294 52.36 -24.25 41.97
N GLN A 295 53.00 -24.24 43.14
CA GLN A 295 52.29 -24.15 44.43
C GLN A 295 51.56 -22.82 44.59
N LYS A 296 52.15 -21.72 44.08
CA LYS A 296 51.47 -20.42 44.03
C LYS A 296 50.22 -20.48 43.15
N LEU A 297 50.31 -21.04 41.94
CA LEU A 297 49.17 -21.28 41.05
C LEU A 297 48.08 -22.11 41.73
N LYS A 298 48.44 -23.20 42.43
CA LYS A 298 47.46 -24.02 43.18
C LYS A 298 46.72 -23.22 44.24
N LYS A 299 47.42 -22.39 45.02
CA LYS A 299 46.82 -21.55 46.07
C LYS A 299 45.88 -20.48 45.50
N LEU A 300 46.17 -19.95 44.31
CA LEU A 300 45.28 -19.01 43.63
C LEU A 300 43.96 -19.67 43.19
N LEU A 301 43.94 -21.01 43.10
CA LEU A 301 42.83 -21.80 42.61
C LEU A 301 42.06 -22.55 43.71
N THR A 302 41.98 -22.01 44.93
CA THR A 302 41.25 -22.63 46.07
C THR A 302 40.02 -21.85 46.54
N ALA A 303 39.65 -20.77 45.84
CA ALA A 303 38.66 -19.80 46.34
C ALA A 303 37.21 -20.33 46.36
N ASN A 304 36.82 -21.21 45.44
CA ASN A 304 35.50 -21.83 45.38
C ASN A 304 35.57 -23.20 44.66
N GLU A 305 34.44 -23.92 44.61
CA GLU A 305 34.34 -25.26 44.01
C GLU A 305 34.67 -25.30 42.52
N ASP A 306 34.15 -24.35 41.72
CA ASP A 306 34.41 -24.24 40.28
C ASP A 306 35.89 -24.02 39.96
N VAL A 307 36.55 -23.15 40.74
CA VAL A 307 37.98 -22.86 40.60
C VAL A 307 38.83 -24.01 41.16
N SER A 308 38.32 -24.74 42.16
CA SER A 308 38.96 -25.96 42.66
C SER A 308 38.93 -27.08 41.62
N ARG A 309 37.85 -27.19 40.82
CA ARG A 309 37.80 -28.11 39.68
C ARG A 309 38.87 -27.78 38.63
N LEU A 310 39.05 -26.51 38.29
CA LEU A 310 40.14 -26.06 37.42
C LEU A 310 41.53 -26.39 38.01
N ARG A 311 41.72 -26.20 39.32
CA ARG A 311 42.96 -26.62 40.00
C ARG A 311 43.23 -28.10 39.80
N ASP A 312 42.21 -28.94 39.97
CA ASP A 312 42.36 -30.39 39.86
C ASP A 312 42.69 -30.80 38.42
N ILE A 313 42.10 -30.13 37.41
CA ILE A 313 42.46 -30.29 35.99
C ILE A 313 43.92 -29.90 35.74
N ILE A 314 44.38 -28.75 36.25
CA ILE A 314 45.78 -28.29 36.09
C ILE A 314 46.77 -29.22 36.84
N ILE A 315 46.35 -29.81 37.95
CA ILE A 315 47.16 -30.79 38.69
C ILE A 315 47.32 -32.08 37.90
N ALA A 316 46.23 -32.56 37.31
CA ALA A 316 46.19 -33.77 36.50
C ALA A 316 46.87 -33.58 35.13
N HIS A 317 46.76 -32.38 34.56
CA HIS A 317 47.24 -32.03 33.22
C HIS A 317 48.04 -30.73 33.26
N ARG A 318 49.31 -30.81 33.64
CA ARG A 318 50.19 -29.63 33.70
C ARG A 318 50.46 -29.04 32.32
N GLU A 319 50.27 -29.84 31.26
CA GLU A 319 50.39 -29.40 29.87
C GLU A 319 49.36 -28.34 29.45
N ILE A 320 48.29 -28.10 30.24
CA ILE A 320 47.35 -27.01 29.96
C ILE A 320 47.94 -25.63 30.28
N ILE A 321 48.94 -25.55 31.18
CA ILE A 321 49.44 -24.28 31.73
C ILE A 321 49.93 -23.32 30.64
N PRO A 322 50.73 -23.75 29.64
CA PRO A 322 51.12 -22.87 28.53
C PRO A 322 49.92 -22.33 27.72
N ALA A 323 48.89 -23.14 27.53
CA ALA A 323 47.69 -22.76 26.77
C ALA A 323 46.82 -21.73 27.52
N LEU A 324 46.92 -21.66 28.86
CA LEU A 324 46.25 -20.65 29.68
C LEU A 324 46.82 -19.24 29.49
N ARG A 325 47.95 -19.09 28.79
CA ARG A 325 48.50 -17.78 28.40
C ARG A 325 47.58 -17.03 27.43
N ASP A 326 46.94 -17.75 26.51
CA ASP A 326 45.98 -17.19 25.54
C ASP A 326 44.63 -17.91 25.63
N ILE A 327 43.79 -17.39 26.51
CA ILE A 327 42.45 -17.90 26.77
C ILE A 327 41.57 -17.87 25.52
N ASN A 328 41.74 -16.90 24.62
CA ASN A 328 40.92 -16.82 23.41
C ASN A 328 41.26 -17.96 22.45
N THR A 329 42.56 -18.22 22.25
CA THR A 329 43.01 -19.35 21.43
C THR A 329 42.58 -20.68 22.05
N LEU A 330 42.70 -20.84 23.37
CA LEU A 330 42.26 -22.05 24.06
C LEU A 330 40.75 -22.29 23.94
N LYS A 331 39.92 -21.23 24.02
CA LYS A 331 38.47 -21.32 23.77
C LYS A 331 38.16 -21.84 22.37
N VAL A 332 38.80 -21.27 21.35
CA VAL A 332 38.63 -21.72 19.96
C VAL A 332 39.04 -23.18 19.80
N GLN A 333 40.22 -23.56 20.31
CA GLN A 333 40.68 -24.95 20.25
C GLN A 333 39.74 -25.92 20.99
N THR A 334 39.16 -25.50 22.11
CA THR A 334 38.16 -26.29 22.85
C THR A 334 36.89 -26.48 22.03
N TRP A 335 36.41 -25.45 21.33
CA TRP A 335 35.29 -25.58 20.40
C TRP A 335 35.60 -26.54 19.25
N LEU A 336 36.76 -26.39 18.59
CA LEU A 336 37.20 -27.28 17.52
C LEU A 336 37.31 -28.74 17.98
N ASP A 337 37.79 -28.96 19.21
CA ASP A 337 37.83 -30.28 19.82
C ASP A 337 36.42 -30.84 20.07
N CYS A 338 35.48 -30.05 20.59
CA CYS A 338 34.09 -30.45 20.74
C CYS A 338 33.45 -30.82 19.39
N PHE A 339 33.66 -30.03 18.34
CA PHE A 339 33.15 -30.34 16.99
C PHE A 339 33.79 -31.61 16.39
N SER A 340 35.05 -31.92 16.75
CA SER A 340 35.70 -33.16 16.31
C SER A 340 35.18 -34.43 16.98
N LYS A 341 34.53 -34.29 18.15
CA LYS A 341 33.97 -35.38 18.97
C LYS A 341 32.47 -35.59 18.75
N LEU A 342 31.89 -34.93 17.76
CA LEU A 342 30.51 -35.16 17.38
C LEU A 342 30.30 -36.61 16.91
N ASP A 343 29.05 -37.07 16.99
CA ASP A 343 28.61 -38.40 16.57
C ASP A 343 28.79 -38.69 15.07
N THR A 344 28.84 -37.64 14.26
CA THR A 344 29.11 -37.67 12.82
C THR A 344 30.33 -36.80 12.53
N PRO A 345 31.21 -37.16 11.58
CA PRO A 345 32.31 -36.30 11.17
C PRO A 345 31.86 -34.88 10.87
N PHE A 346 32.60 -33.88 11.37
CA PHE A 346 32.25 -32.46 11.19
C PHE A 346 32.07 -32.09 9.71
N THR A 347 32.87 -32.67 8.80
CA THR A 347 32.77 -32.45 7.36
C THR A 347 31.38 -32.80 6.81
N ASP A 348 30.73 -33.84 7.32
CA ASP A 348 29.39 -34.23 6.88
C ASP A 348 28.33 -33.25 7.37
N TYR A 349 28.42 -32.82 8.64
CA TYR A 349 27.56 -31.75 9.17
C TYR A 349 27.73 -30.45 8.38
N TYR A 350 28.98 -30.05 8.12
CA TYR A 350 29.28 -28.87 7.33
C TYR A 350 28.67 -28.96 5.92
N ASN A 351 28.82 -30.10 5.24
CA ASN A 351 28.26 -30.30 3.91
C ASN A 351 26.73 -30.17 3.90
N ARG A 352 26.02 -30.76 4.87
CA ARG A 352 24.56 -30.65 4.97
C ARG A 352 24.10 -29.23 5.30
N ILE A 353 24.70 -28.60 6.31
CA ILE A 353 24.41 -27.22 6.69
C ILE A 353 24.70 -26.24 5.54
N SER A 354 25.78 -26.44 4.81
CA SER A 354 26.12 -25.65 3.62
C SER A 354 25.09 -25.84 2.50
N GLN A 355 24.65 -27.07 2.24
CA GLN A 355 23.58 -27.35 1.27
C GLN A 355 22.27 -26.66 1.65
N TYR A 356 21.83 -26.75 2.92
CA TYR A 356 20.66 -26.02 3.41
C TYR A 356 20.85 -24.51 3.23
N THR A 357 22.03 -23.97 3.53
CA THR A 357 22.34 -22.55 3.37
C THR A 357 22.21 -22.10 1.91
N VAL A 358 22.72 -22.88 0.97
CA VAL A 358 22.60 -22.60 -0.48
C VAL A 358 21.14 -22.65 -0.92
N GLN A 359 20.38 -23.66 -0.49
CA GLN A 359 18.98 -23.81 -0.84
C GLN A 359 18.11 -22.69 -0.24
N ILE A 360 18.34 -22.31 1.01
CA ILE A 360 17.69 -21.18 1.68
C ILE A 360 18.01 -19.87 0.92
N ARG A 361 19.27 -19.64 0.54
CA ARG A 361 19.65 -18.45 -0.27
C ARG A 361 18.97 -18.46 -1.65
N ALA A 362 18.83 -19.63 -2.29
CA ALA A 362 18.13 -19.76 -3.57
C ALA A 362 16.63 -19.41 -3.43
N LEU A 363 15.96 -19.93 -2.39
CA LEU A 363 14.57 -19.60 -2.08
C LEU A 363 14.39 -18.11 -1.78
N TYR A 364 15.32 -17.48 -1.05
CA TYR A 364 15.30 -16.02 -0.85
C TYR A 364 15.45 -15.25 -2.16
N LYS A 365 16.29 -15.71 -3.09
CA LYS A 365 16.47 -15.06 -4.41
C LYS A 365 15.21 -15.20 -5.27
N GLN A 366 14.57 -16.36 -5.23
CA GLN A 366 13.29 -16.61 -5.90
C GLN A 366 12.19 -15.71 -5.34
N ALA A 367 12.05 -15.63 -4.02
CA ALA A 367 11.13 -14.74 -3.35
C ALA A 367 11.43 -13.25 -3.66
N ALA A 368 12.69 -12.82 -3.63
CA ALA A 368 13.09 -11.46 -3.96
C ALA A 368 12.72 -11.04 -5.41
N THR A 369 12.73 -11.98 -6.35
CA THR A 369 12.28 -11.75 -7.73
C THR A 369 10.77 -11.46 -7.78
N GLN A 370 9.99 -12.11 -6.92
CA GLN A 370 8.56 -11.85 -6.76
C GLN A 370 8.31 -10.48 -6.09
N SER A 371 9.20 -10.04 -5.18
CA SER A 371 9.18 -8.70 -4.56
C SER A 371 9.42 -7.52 -5.51
N ALA A 372 10.11 -7.70 -6.64
CA ALA A 372 10.41 -6.61 -7.57
C ALA A 372 9.14 -5.93 -8.11
N ARG A 373 8.04 -6.69 -8.24
CA ARG A 373 6.73 -6.19 -8.68
C ARG A 373 6.15 -5.16 -7.73
N TRP A 374 6.27 -5.42 -6.43
CA TRP A 374 5.75 -4.56 -5.36
C TRP A 374 6.55 -3.28 -5.23
N GLN A 375 7.86 -3.40 -5.44
CA GLN A 375 8.73 -2.24 -5.53
C GLN A 375 8.30 -1.33 -6.70
N THR A 376 7.86 -1.89 -7.83
CA THR A 376 7.31 -1.09 -8.93
C THR A 376 6.06 -0.32 -8.50
N VAL A 377 5.08 -0.95 -7.86
CA VAL A 377 3.86 -0.24 -7.38
C VAL A 377 4.22 0.89 -6.40
N VAL A 378 5.10 0.63 -5.44
CA VAL A 378 5.56 1.64 -4.47
C VAL A 378 6.35 2.76 -5.15
N ASN A 379 7.22 2.43 -6.09
CA ASN A 379 8.00 3.41 -6.85
C ASN A 379 7.09 4.29 -7.72
N GLU A 380 6.08 3.69 -8.35
CA GLU A 380 5.09 4.44 -9.13
C GLU A 380 4.25 5.35 -8.25
N PHE A 381 3.84 4.87 -7.07
CA PHE A 381 3.16 5.68 -6.08
C PHE A 381 4.00 6.89 -5.66
N ASN A 382 5.23 6.66 -5.20
CA ASN A 382 6.16 7.73 -4.78
C ASN A 382 6.49 8.71 -5.92
N ARG A 383 6.52 8.23 -7.18
CA ARG A 383 6.79 9.07 -8.36
C ARG A 383 5.60 9.95 -8.74
N ARG A 384 4.38 9.38 -8.75
CA ARG A 384 3.18 10.03 -9.30
C ARG A 384 2.43 10.84 -8.25
N PHE A 385 2.35 10.36 -7.01
CA PHE A 385 1.64 11.04 -5.93
C PHE A 385 2.53 12.09 -5.25
N ARG A 386 1.90 13.12 -4.72
CA ARG A 386 2.53 14.20 -3.95
C ARG A 386 1.97 14.13 -2.54
N VAL A 387 2.73 13.49 -1.65
CA VAL A 387 2.42 13.27 -0.23
C VAL A 387 3.67 13.59 0.61
N PRO A 388 3.55 13.92 1.91
CA PRO A 388 4.68 14.37 2.73
C PRO A 388 5.59 13.23 3.23
N PHE A 389 5.36 12.01 2.76
CA PHE A 389 6.10 10.81 3.14
C PHE A 389 6.52 10.01 1.91
N GLU A 390 7.65 9.32 2.01
CA GLU A 390 8.10 8.33 1.05
C GLU A 390 7.75 6.93 1.57
N VAL A 391 7.08 6.12 0.75
CA VAL A 391 6.70 4.75 1.11
C VAL A 391 7.88 3.81 0.86
N GLN A 392 8.18 2.95 1.83
CA GLN A 392 9.24 1.94 1.75
C GLN A 392 8.71 0.58 2.21
N ILE A 393 9.28 -0.51 1.68
CA ILE A 393 8.94 -1.89 2.07
C ILE A 393 10.03 -2.38 3.02
N GLU A 394 9.67 -2.75 4.26
CA GLU A 394 10.60 -3.33 5.23
C GLU A 394 10.87 -4.82 4.97
N ASN A 395 12.13 -5.21 5.10
CA ASN A 395 12.62 -6.60 5.21
C ASN A 395 12.11 -7.61 4.15
N LYS A 396 12.54 -7.40 2.88
CA LYS A 396 12.08 -8.09 1.65
C LYS A 396 12.06 -9.62 1.67
N ALA A 397 12.95 -10.30 2.39
CA ALA A 397 13.14 -11.75 2.24
C ALA A 397 12.49 -12.59 3.36
N ASN A 398 12.57 -12.12 4.61
CA ASN A 398 11.97 -12.81 5.76
C ASN A 398 10.43 -12.72 5.78
N PHE A 399 9.88 -11.64 5.22
CA PHE A 399 8.43 -11.42 5.13
C PHE A 399 7.76 -12.38 4.12
N LEU A 400 8.35 -12.54 2.93
CA LEU A 400 7.73 -13.28 1.82
C LEU A 400 7.47 -14.76 2.13
N LEU A 401 8.20 -15.31 3.10
CA LEU A 401 8.15 -16.73 3.45
C LEU A 401 7.41 -17.01 4.76
N LYS A 402 7.01 -15.97 5.53
CA LYS A 402 6.43 -16.10 6.89
C LYS A 402 4.92 -15.86 7.01
N ASP A 403 4.19 -15.83 5.90
CA ASP A 403 2.73 -15.59 5.89
C ASP A 403 2.28 -14.28 6.57
N GLU A 404 3.17 -13.30 6.71
CA GLU A 404 2.81 -11.97 7.22
C GLU A 404 2.32 -11.08 6.07
N ALA A 405 1.88 -9.83 6.34
CA ALA A 405 1.62 -8.82 5.31
C ALA A 405 2.85 -7.89 5.18
N PRO A 406 3.13 -7.29 4.00
CA PRO A 406 4.34 -6.52 3.83
C PRO A 406 4.26 -5.30 4.75
N ASN A 407 5.23 -5.18 5.65
CA ASN A 407 5.32 -4.01 6.51
C ASN A 407 5.78 -2.82 5.68
N LEU A 408 4.84 -1.91 5.41
CA LEU A 408 5.15 -0.62 4.84
C LEU A 408 5.67 0.30 5.93
N SER A 409 6.85 0.87 5.71
CA SER A 409 7.37 1.96 6.52
C SER A 409 7.31 3.26 5.74
N PHE A 410 7.14 4.35 6.47
CA PHE A 410 6.90 5.66 5.88
C PHE A 410 7.97 6.63 6.36
N LYS A 411 8.81 7.06 5.43
CA LYS A 411 9.86 8.02 5.71
C LYS A 411 9.29 9.43 5.56
N TYR A 412 9.10 10.12 6.68
CA TYR A 412 8.66 11.51 6.71
C TYR A 412 9.87 12.43 6.77
N THR A 413 9.99 13.38 5.83
CA THR A 413 11.12 14.33 5.77
C THR A 413 10.66 15.77 5.93
N ARG A 414 11.35 16.56 6.78
CA ARG A 414 11.09 18.00 6.95
C ARG A 414 12.38 18.83 6.92
N GLY A 415 12.28 20.07 6.45
CA GLY A 415 13.37 21.05 6.43
C GLY A 415 14.20 21.01 5.15
N VAL A 416 14.50 22.19 4.58
CA VAL A 416 15.26 22.33 3.32
C VAL A 416 16.77 22.44 3.57
N ALA A 417 17.19 23.15 4.63
CA ALA A 417 18.60 23.39 4.94
C ALA A 417 19.22 22.32 5.87
N ALA A 418 18.41 21.67 6.70
CA ALA A 418 18.81 20.56 7.57
C ALA A 418 17.69 19.52 7.57
N PRO A 419 17.71 18.56 6.63
CA PRO A 419 16.65 17.57 6.49
C PRO A 419 16.63 16.67 7.72
N GLN A 420 15.50 16.69 8.43
CA GLN A 420 15.19 15.73 9.48
C GLN A 420 14.27 14.67 8.90
N SER A 421 14.62 13.41 9.08
CA SER A 421 13.81 12.27 8.66
C SER A 421 13.39 11.41 9.85
N ALA A 422 12.13 11.02 9.88
CA ALA A 422 11.61 10.02 10.82
C ALA A 422 11.01 8.85 10.03
N MET A 423 11.21 7.63 10.54
CA MET A 423 10.54 6.45 10.03
C MET A 423 9.32 6.17 10.90
N LEU A 424 8.14 6.09 10.29
CA LEU A 424 6.87 5.89 10.98
C LEU A 424 6.23 4.59 10.49
N LYS A 425 5.51 3.92 11.39
CA LYS A 425 4.57 2.86 11.02
C LYS A 425 3.25 3.47 10.57
N LYS A 426 2.41 2.65 9.94
CA LYS A 426 1.10 3.08 9.42
C LYS A 426 0.24 3.78 10.47
N ASP A 427 0.08 3.19 11.65
CA ASP A 427 -0.83 3.70 12.68
C ASP A 427 -0.35 5.07 13.22
N ASP A 428 0.95 5.20 13.46
CA ASP A 428 1.58 6.46 13.87
C ASP A 428 1.44 7.53 12.78
N LEU A 429 1.61 7.15 11.51
CA LEU A 429 1.44 8.04 10.38
C LEU A 429 -0.02 8.49 10.25
N MET A 430 -0.98 7.57 10.30
CA MET A 430 -2.41 7.83 10.10
C MET A 430 -2.97 8.87 11.08
N ALA A 431 -2.45 8.93 12.31
CA ALA A 431 -2.85 9.95 13.28
C ALA A 431 -2.45 11.38 12.87
N SER A 432 -1.40 11.52 12.06
CA SER A 432 -0.82 12.82 11.66
C SER A 432 -1.27 13.33 10.29
N LEU A 433 -1.85 12.46 9.45
CA LEU A 433 -2.25 12.80 8.08
C LEU A 433 -3.56 13.59 8.00
N SER A 434 -3.62 14.54 7.07
CA SER A 434 -4.87 15.16 6.63
C SER A 434 -5.78 14.15 5.93
N THR A 435 -7.07 14.46 5.77
CA THR A 435 -8.04 13.59 5.08
C THR A 435 -7.61 13.25 3.64
N GLY A 436 -7.04 14.21 2.91
CA GLY A 436 -6.54 13.98 1.55
C GLY A 436 -5.32 13.04 1.50
N GLU A 437 -4.42 13.13 2.48
CA GLU A 437 -3.25 12.25 2.58
C GLU A 437 -3.64 10.84 3.04
N LYS A 438 -4.59 10.71 3.96
CA LYS A 438 -5.19 9.41 4.35
C LYS A 438 -5.79 8.69 3.15
N ARG A 439 -6.49 9.43 2.28
CA ARG A 439 -7.06 8.90 1.03
C ARG A 439 -5.98 8.49 0.02
N ALA A 440 -4.91 9.26 -0.12
CA ALA A 440 -3.78 8.86 -0.96
C ALA A 440 -3.12 7.56 -0.44
N LEU A 441 -2.98 7.43 0.89
CA LEU A 441 -2.48 6.19 1.49
C LEU A 441 -3.45 5.02 1.31
N TYR A 442 -4.76 5.21 1.47
CA TYR A 442 -5.77 4.19 1.15
C TYR A 442 -5.65 3.71 -0.30
N LEU A 443 -5.44 4.65 -1.22
CA LEU A 443 -5.29 4.32 -2.63
C LEU A 443 -4.08 3.42 -2.88
N LEU A 444 -2.94 3.61 -2.19
CA LEU A 444 -1.79 2.71 -2.31
C LEU A 444 -2.20 1.24 -2.11
N TYR A 445 -3.03 0.95 -1.11
CA TYR A 445 -3.52 -0.41 -0.85
C TYR A 445 -4.40 -0.92 -2.00
N ILE A 446 -5.28 -0.07 -2.51
CA ILE A 446 -6.08 -0.39 -3.70
C ILE A 446 -5.19 -0.64 -4.93
N LEU A 447 -4.08 0.10 -5.11
CA LEU A 447 -3.16 -0.10 -6.23
C LEU A 447 -2.54 -1.50 -6.21
N PHE A 448 -2.31 -2.08 -5.03
CA PHE A 448 -1.84 -3.47 -4.93
C PHE A 448 -2.90 -4.46 -5.40
N ASP A 449 -4.16 -4.27 -4.99
CA ASP A 449 -5.29 -5.12 -5.42
C ASP A 449 -5.51 -5.02 -6.94
N LEU A 450 -5.44 -3.81 -7.48
CA LEU A 450 -5.59 -3.54 -8.91
C LEU A 450 -4.43 -4.11 -9.72
N GLU A 451 -3.18 -4.04 -9.23
CA GLU A 451 -2.05 -4.66 -9.90
C GLU A 451 -2.18 -6.20 -9.92
N ARG A 452 -2.69 -6.83 -8.84
CA ARG A 452 -3.01 -8.26 -8.85
C ARG A 452 -3.98 -8.61 -9.96
N ILE A 453 -5.10 -7.90 -10.06
CA ILE A 453 -6.13 -8.12 -11.09
C ILE A 453 -5.52 -7.92 -12.49
N ARG A 454 -4.69 -6.90 -12.65
CA ARG A 454 -3.98 -6.61 -13.90
C ARG A 454 -3.13 -7.79 -14.36
N GLN A 455 -2.42 -8.45 -13.44
CA GLN A 455 -1.61 -9.63 -13.76
C GLN A 455 -2.47 -10.83 -14.13
N GLN A 456 -3.56 -11.08 -13.41
CA GLN A 456 -4.49 -12.17 -13.74
C GLN A 456 -5.10 -11.97 -15.14
N ALA A 457 -5.45 -10.73 -15.49
CA ALA A 457 -5.92 -10.39 -16.83
C ALA A 457 -4.86 -10.66 -17.91
N ILE A 458 -3.61 -10.21 -17.70
CA ILE A 458 -2.49 -10.42 -18.64
C ILE A 458 -2.16 -11.91 -18.81
N ALA A 459 -2.25 -12.69 -17.74
CA ALA A 459 -2.00 -14.14 -17.75
C ALA A 459 -3.12 -14.96 -18.43
N GLY A 460 -4.17 -14.31 -18.94
CA GLY A 460 -5.29 -14.97 -19.60
C GLY A 460 -6.39 -15.46 -18.66
N GLY A 461 -6.48 -14.90 -17.45
CA GLY A 461 -7.51 -15.24 -16.45
C GLY A 461 -8.94 -14.84 -16.81
N GLY A 462 -9.15 -14.22 -17.97
CA GLY A 462 -10.46 -13.80 -18.47
C GLY A 462 -10.68 -12.29 -18.42
N GLN A 463 -11.95 -11.88 -18.49
CA GLN A 463 -12.35 -10.48 -18.46
C GLN A 463 -12.73 -10.06 -17.04
N PHE A 464 -12.16 -8.96 -16.57
CA PHE A 464 -12.37 -8.38 -15.26
C PHE A 464 -13.08 -7.03 -15.38
N LEU A 465 -14.08 -6.77 -14.54
CA LEU A 465 -14.78 -5.50 -14.45
C LEU A 465 -14.29 -4.73 -13.22
N ILE A 466 -13.74 -3.54 -13.46
CA ILE A 466 -13.31 -2.62 -12.41
C ILE A 466 -14.30 -1.45 -12.36
N ILE A 467 -14.86 -1.19 -11.18
CA ILE A 467 -15.82 -0.11 -10.97
C ILE A 467 -15.21 0.92 -10.03
N ALA A 468 -15.08 2.14 -10.52
CA ALA A 468 -14.52 3.27 -9.81
C ALA A 468 -15.63 4.18 -9.27
N ASP A 469 -15.92 4.11 -7.97
CA ASP A 469 -16.96 4.93 -7.32
C ASP A 469 -16.43 6.26 -6.80
N ASP A 470 -16.71 7.31 -7.56
CA ASP A 470 -16.48 8.71 -7.21
C ASP A 470 -15.07 9.02 -6.71
N ILE A 471 -14.09 8.42 -7.40
CA ILE A 471 -12.68 8.56 -7.08
C ILE A 471 -12.26 10.05 -7.12
N ALA A 472 -12.92 10.91 -7.91
CA ALA A 472 -12.57 12.34 -8.06
C ALA A 472 -12.57 13.14 -6.74
N ASP A 473 -13.61 12.95 -5.93
CA ASP A 473 -13.86 13.71 -4.69
C ASP A 473 -12.88 13.37 -3.57
N SER A 474 -12.11 12.31 -3.78
CA SER A 474 -11.12 11.83 -2.83
C SER A 474 -9.77 12.56 -2.90
N PHE A 475 -9.54 13.45 -3.87
CA PHE A 475 -8.18 13.96 -4.13
C PHE A 475 -8.06 15.48 -4.16
N ASP A 476 -7.03 15.96 -3.46
CA ASP A 476 -6.51 17.30 -3.67
C ASP A 476 -6.04 17.46 -5.13
N TYR A 477 -6.12 18.68 -5.68
CA TYR A 477 -5.87 18.98 -7.10
C TYR A 477 -4.49 18.47 -7.56
N LYS A 478 -3.53 18.39 -6.64
CA LYS A 478 -2.18 17.85 -6.85
C LYS A 478 -2.14 16.36 -7.21
N ASN A 479 -3.05 15.56 -6.65
CA ASN A 479 -3.06 14.10 -6.82
C ASN A 479 -4.08 13.60 -7.85
N LYS A 480 -5.04 14.45 -8.27
CA LYS A 480 -6.03 14.15 -9.32
C LYS A 480 -5.40 13.53 -10.58
N TYR A 481 -4.28 14.08 -11.05
CA TYR A 481 -3.61 13.59 -12.26
C TYR A 481 -2.94 12.22 -12.09
N ALA A 482 -2.40 11.92 -10.91
CA ALA A 482 -1.73 10.64 -10.64
C ALA A 482 -2.68 9.46 -10.86
N ILE A 483 -3.94 9.62 -10.43
CA ILE A 483 -5.00 8.62 -10.60
C ILE A 483 -5.48 8.54 -12.04
N ILE A 484 -5.63 9.68 -12.72
CA ILE A 484 -6.07 9.64 -14.12
C ILE A 484 -5.06 8.85 -14.96
N GLU A 485 -3.76 9.04 -14.73
CA GLU A 485 -2.72 8.23 -15.38
C GLU A 485 -2.83 6.75 -14.99
N TYR A 486 -3.10 6.44 -13.72
CA TYR A 486 -3.26 5.05 -13.28
C TYR A 486 -4.51 4.36 -13.87
N LEU A 487 -5.65 5.05 -13.89
CA LEU A 487 -6.87 4.59 -14.56
C LEU A 487 -6.65 4.40 -16.06
N ASN A 488 -5.80 5.24 -16.67
CA ASN A 488 -5.41 5.07 -18.05
C ASN A 488 -4.55 3.81 -18.26
N ASP A 489 -3.59 3.54 -17.39
CA ASP A 489 -2.77 2.31 -17.43
C ASP A 489 -3.64 1.06 -17.25
N LEU A 490 -4.58 1.07 -16.30
CA LEU A 490 -5.54 -0.01 -16.10
C LEU A 490 -6.44 -0.22 -17.31
N GLY A 491 -7.07 0.85 -17.79
CA GLY A 491 -7.92 0.80 -18.97
C GLY A 491 -7.15 0.51 -20.27
N SER A 492 -5.82 0.53 -20.27
CA SER A 492 -5.01 0.12 -21.43
C SER A 492 -4.61 -1.36 -21.36
N THR A 493 -4.94 -2.05 -20.26
CA THR A 493 -4.62 -3.46 -20.08
C THR A 493 -5.71 -4.34 -20.71
N THR A 494 -5.30 -5.26 -21.58
CA THR A 494 -6.19 -6.27 -22.15
C THR A 494 -6.75 -7.17 -21.06
N GLY A 495 -8.06 -7.45 -21.10
CA GLY A 495 -8.72 -8.26 -20.08
C GLY A 495 -9.38 -7.44 -18.96
N ILE A 496 -9.31 -6.10 -19.02
CA ILE A 496 -9.91 -5.21 -18.03
C ILE A 496 -10.93 -4.29 -18.71
N ASP A 497 -12.17 -4.33 -18.21
CA ASP A 497 -13.22 -3.35 -18.47
C ASP A 497 -13.30 -2.37 -17.30
N LEU A 498 -13.18 -1.07 -17.58
CA LEU A 498 -13.19 -0.02 -16.56
C LEU A 498 -14.47 0.82 -16.65
N MET A 499 -15.27 0.83 -15.59
CA MET A 499 -16.46 1.67 -15.44
C MET A 499 -16.24 2.73 -14.36
N ILE A 500 -16.30 4.01 -14.74
CA ILE A 500 -16.05 5.15 -13.85
C ILE A 500 -17.37 5.86 -13.53
N LEU A 501 -17.69 5.98 -12.25
CA LEU A 501 -18.84 6.70 -11.73
C LEU A 501 -18.37 8.00 -11.09
N THR A 502 -18.96 9.14 -11.45
CA THR A 502 -18.59 10.42 -10.82
C THR A 502 -19.71 11.45 -10.91
N HIS A 503 -19.75 12.40 -9.98
CA HIS A 503 -20.55 13.62 -10.13
C HIS A 503 -19.72 14.85 -10.51
N ASN A 504 -18.39 14.75 -10.48
CA ASN A 504 -17.53 15.89 -10.77
C ASN A 504 -17.38 16.05 -12.29
N PHE A 505 -17.97 17.08 -12.87
CA PHE A 505 -18.01 17.24 -14.33
C PHE A 505 -16.62 17.59 -14.92
N ASP A 506 -15.77 18.27 -14.15
CA ASP A 506 -14.39 18.56 -14.57
C ASP A 506 -13.52 17.29 -14.58
N PHE A 507 -13.66 16.43 -13.57
CA PHE A 507 -13.02 15.10 -13.59
C PHE A 507 -13.56 14.27 -14.76
N TYR A 508 -14.88 14.26 -14.98
CA TYR A 508 -15.51 13.57 -16.10
C TYR A 508 -14.90 13.96 -17.45
N ARG A 509 -14.82 15.27 -17.75
CA ARG A 509 -14.26 15.73 -19.04
C ARG A 509 -12.78 15.37 -19.18
N THR A 510 -12.03 15.46 -18.08
CA THR A 510 -10.58 15.24 -18.07
C THR A 510 -10.28 13.77 -18.33
N VAL A 511 -10.97 12.87 -17.61
CA VAL A 511 -10.85 11.42 -17.79
C VAL A 511 -11.26 11.03 -19.21
N LYS A 512 -12.41 11.50 -19.69
CA LYS A 512 -12.85 11.20 -21.06
C LYS A 512 -11.78 11.56 -22.10
N SER A 513 -11.21 12.76 -22.00
CA SER A 513 -10.20 13.25 -22.94
C SER A 513 -8.88 12.48 -22.83
N ARG A 514 -8.41 12.19 -21.61
CA ARG A 514 -7.10 11.54 -21.40
C ARG A 514 -7.13 10.03 -21.62
N LEU A 515 -8.20 9.36 -21.22
CA LEU A 515 -8.35 7.91 -21.36
C LEU A 515 -8.88 7.51 -22.74
N GLY A 516 -9.34 8.46 -23.54
CA GLY A 516 -9.87 8.20 -24.89
C GLY A 516 -11.19 7.42 -24.87
N VAL A 517 -12.07 7.71 -23.92
CA VAL A 517 -13.36 7.01 -23.79
C VAL A 517 -14.26 7.32 -24.99
N ALA A 518 -14.81 6.27 -25.61
CA ALA A 518 -15.68 6.39 -26.77
C ALA A 518 -16.97 7.16 -26.41
N ARG A 519 -17.46 7.96 -27.37
CA ARG A 519 -18.67 8.79 -27.20
C ARG A 519 -19.88 7.96 -26.76
N THR A 520 -20.04 6.77 -27.33
CA THR A 520 -21.14 5.84 -27.05
C THR A 520 -21.05 5.20 -25.66
N ASN A 521 -19.89 5.29 -24.98
CA ASN A 521 -19.66 4.75 -23.64
C ASN A 521 -19.62 5.86 -22.57
N CYS A 522 -20.12 7.05 -22.91
CA CYS A 522 -20.25 8.20 -22.02
C CYS A 522 -21.72 8.43 -21.72
N TYR A 523 -22.12 8.22 -20.47
CA TYR A 523 -23.51 8.25 -20.03
C TYR A 523 -23.74 9.30 -18.94
N ILE A 524 -25.01 9.67 -18.77
CA ILE A 524 -25.53 10.46 -17.66
C ILE A 524 -26.73 9.73 -17.05
N ALA A 525 -26.81 9.70 -15.72
CA ALA A 525 -27.92 9.10 -14.98
C ALA A 525 -28.67 10.17 -14.16
N GLN A 526 -29.99 10.06 -14.14
CA GLN A 526 -30.90 10.91 -13.39
C GLN A 526 -31.95 10.08 -12.67
N ARG A 527 -32.52 10.65 -11.61
CA ARG A 527 -33.61 10.07 -10.82
C ARG A 527 -34.87 10.92 -11.00
N ASP A 528 -36.01 10.28 -11.26
CA ASP A 528 -37.32 10.92 -11.31
C ASP A 528 -38.00 11.03 -9.92
N GLU A 529 -39.24 11.51 -9.90
CA GLU A 529 -40.02 11.73 -8.67
C GLU A 529 -40.39 10.40 -7.98
N GLU A 530 -40.63 9.35 -8.76
CA GLU A 530 -40.91 7.99 -8.30
C GLU A 530 -39.64 7.23 -7.84
N GLY A 531 -38.47 7.82 -8.06
CA GLY A 531 -37.18 7.28 -7.69
C GLY A 531 -36.57 6.34 -8.73
N VAL A 532 -37.22 6.14 -9.88
CA VAL A 532 -36.69 5.34 -10.98
C VAL A 532 -35.50 6.07 -11.61
N ILE A 533 -34.44 5.31 -11.86
CA ILE A 533 -33.19 5.84 -12.42
C ILE A 533 -33.16 5.56 -13.91
N SER A 534 -33.02 6.62 -14.70
CA SER A 534 -32.82 6.56 -16.14
C SER A 534 -31.38 6.91 -16.48
N ILE A 535 -30.89 6.34 -17.58
CA ILE A 535 -29.53 6.56 -18.08
C ILE A 535 -29.56 6.73 -19.60
N SER A 536 -28.87 7.75 -20.09
CA SER A 536 -28.81 8.10 -21.52
C SER A 536 -27.38 8.45 -21.93
N GLU A 537 -27.09 8.40 -23.24
CA GLU A 537 -25.80 8.88 -23.76
C GLU A 537 -25.65 10.36 -23.44
N PHE A 538 -24.54 10.74 -22.82
CA PHE A 538 -24.32 12.11 -22.44
C PHE A 538 -23.94 12.95 -23.66
N LYS A 539 -24.87 13.82 -24.11
CA LYS A 539 -24.69 14.62 -25.32
C LYS A 539 -23.66 15.73 -25.17
N TYR A 540 -23.51 16.29 -23.98
CA TYR A 540 -22.70 17.50 -23.69
C TYR A 540 -21.24 17.17 -23.37
N GLN A 541 -20.65 16.48 -24.32
CA GLN A 541 -19.34 15.86 -24.24
C GLN A 541 -18.18 16.77 -24.69
N LYS A 542 -18.53 17.92 -25.28
CA LYS A 542 -17.65 19.04 -25.68
C LYS A 542 -18.34 20.32 -25.20
N ASP A 543 -17.68 21.46 -25.35
CA ASP A 543 -18.26 22.76 -25.00
C ASP A 543 -19.68 22.95 -25.58
N PHE A 544 -20.66 23.07 -24.69
CA PHE A 544 -22.08 23.15 -25.03
C PHE A 544 -22.39 24.37 -25.90
N PHE A 545 -21.87 25.55 -25.53
CA PHE A 545 -22.13 26.78 -26.27
C PHE A 545 -21.57 26.70 -27.69
N LYS A 546 -20.32 26.26 -27.85
CA LYS A 546 -19.69 26.17 -29.17
C LYS A 546 -20.38 25.14 -30.07
N ASN A 547 -20.66 23.94 -29.55
CA ASN A 547 -21.05 22.80 -30.39
C ASN A 547 -22.56 22.65 -30.59
N VAL A 548 -23.37 23.21 -29.69
CA VAL A 548 -24.83 23.13 -29.74
C VAL A 548 -25.41 24.51 -30.05
N VAL A 549 -25.21 25.47 -29.16
CA VAL A 549 -25.85 26.80 -29.25
C VAL A 549 -25.34 27.58 -30.45
N ILE A 550 -24.06 27.95 -30.48
CA ILE A 550 -23.42 28.74 -31.55
C ILE A 550 -23.57 28.02 -32.89
N LYS A 551 -23.27 26.72 -32.96
CA LYS A 551 -23.44 25.95 -34.20
C LYS A 551 -24.88 25.99 -34.72
N GLY A 552 -25.85 26.02 -33.81
CA GLY A 552 -27.27 26.07 -34.15
C GLY A 552 -27.78 27.45 -34.56
N ILE A 553 -27.15 28.55 -34.14
CA ILE A 553 -27.67 29.91 -34.40
C ILE A 553 -26.75 30.77 -35.29
N LYS A 554 -25.50 30.38 -35.53
CA LYS A 554 -24.48 31.20 -36.23
C LYS A 554 -24.84 31.64 -37.65
N ASP A 555 -25.75 30.93 -38.31
CA ASP A 555 -26.20 31.25 -39.67
C ASP A 555 -27.29 32.32 -39.71
N GLY A 556 -27.73 32.81 -38.53
CA GLY A 556 -28.80 33.80 -38.40
C GLY A 556 -30.20 33.25 -38.68
N ASN A 557 -30.34 31.94 -38.92
CA ASN A 557 -31.61 31.29 -39.26
C ASN A 557 -32.38 30.87 -38.00
N ILE A 558 -33.26 31.76 -37.52
CA ILE A 558 -34.06 31.64 -36.28
C ILE A 558 -35.55 31.49 -36.63
N VAL A 559 -35.87 30.49 -37.46
CA VAL A 559 -37.21 30.30 -38.05
C VAL A 559 -38.22 29.60 -37.14
N ASP A 560 -37.75 28.73 -36.24
CA ASP A 560 -38.58 27.87 -35.39
C ASP A 560 -38.25 28.04 -33.91
N ASP A 561 -39.01 27.34 -33.07
CA ASP A 561 -38.85 27.38 -31.62
C ASP A 561 -37.58 26.71 -31.13
N ASP A 562 -37.08 25.70 -31.83
CA ASP A 562 -35.83 25.04 -31.46
C ASP A 562 -34.66 26.01 -31.62
N LYS A 563 -34.64 26.79 -32.71
CA LYS A 563 -33.63 27.84 -32.92
C LYS A 563 -33.79 28.99 -31.93
N LYS A 564 -35.01 29.42 -31.64
CA LYS A 564 -35.27 30.45 -30.62
C LYS A 564 -34.85 29.97 -29.24
N LYS A 565 -35.12 28.71 -28.89
CA LYS A 565 -34.68 28.06 -27.65
C LYS A 565 -33.17 28.13 -27.51
N LEU A 566 -32.42 27.79 -28.56
CA LEU A 566 -30.96 27.93 -28.57
C LEU A 566 -30.52 29.39 -28.37
N LEU A 567 -31.13 30.34 -29.08
CA LEU A 567 -30.82 31.77 -28.92
C LEU A 567 -31.08 32.26 -27.50
N ILE A 568 -32.21 31.91 -26.89
CA ILE A 568 -32.57 32.29 -25.51
C ILE A 568 -31.61 31.63 -24.50
N SER A 569 -31.29 30.35 -24.68
CA SER A 569 -30.34 29.64 -23.81
C SER A 569 -28.92 30.25 -23.85
N SER A 570 -28.60 31.03 -24.89
CA SER A 570 -27.30 31.69 -25.03
C SER A 570 -27.15 32.98 -24.21
N ILE A 571 -28.26 33.55 -23.69
CA ILE A 571 -28.25 34.85 -23.00
C ILE A 571 -27.25 34.88 -21.83
N PRO A 572 -27.23 33.90 -20.90
CA PRO A 572 -26.26 33.90 -19.80
C PRO A 572 -24.80 33.97 -20.25
N PHE A 573 -24.47 33.26 -21.33
CA PHE A 573 -23.10 33.20 -21.86
C PHE A 573 -22.66 34.52 -22.46
N TYR A 574 -23.46 35.08 -23.36
CA TYR A 574 -23.13 36.36 -23.97
C TYR A 574 -23.16 37.50 -22.95
N ARG A 575 -24.02 37.42 -21.93
CA ARG A 575 -24.03 38.36 -20.82
C ARG A 575 -22.68 38.36 -20.08
N ASN A 576 -22.17 37.20 -19.67
CA ASN A 576 -20.86 37.10 -19.03
C ASN A 576 -19.72 37.55 -19.96
N LEU A 577 -19.81 37.25 -21.26
CA LEU A 577 -18.83 37.71 -22.23
C LEU A 577 -18.81 39.24 -22.35
N CYS A 578 -19.98 39.89 -22.34
CA CYS A 578 -20.09 41.34 -22.31
C CYS A 578 -19.49 41.93 -21.02
N GLU A 579 -19.81 41.33 -19.86
CA GLU A 579 -19.26 41.72 -18.55
C GLU A 579 -17.71 41.66 -18.55
N TYR A 580 -17.13 40.54 -18.95
CA TYR A 580 -15.67 40.39 -19.01
C TYR A 580 -14.99 41.24 -20.10
N SER A 581 -15.75 41.64 -21.12
CA SER A 581 -15.25 42.50 -22.20
C SER A 581 -15.47 44.00 -21.92
N GLY A 582 -16.00 44.39 -20.76
CA GLY A 582 -16.31 45.79 -20.42
C GLY A 582 -17.42 46.42 -21.26
N LYS A 583 -18.30 45.61 -21.86
CA LYS A 583 -19.46 46.04 -22.66
C LYS A 583 -20.69 46.23 -21.77
N GLU A 584 -20.65 47.27 -20.93
CA GLU A 584 -21.67 47.51 -19.90
C GLU A 584 -23.08 47.73 -20.45
N ASP A 585 -23.23 48.39 -21.60
CA ASP A 585 -24.55 48.65 -22.22
C ASP A 585 -25.19 47.35 -22.72
N GLU A 586 -24.45 46.54 -23.48
CA GLU A 586 -24.92 45.22 -23.92
C GLU A 586 -25.18 44.27 -22.75
N TYR A 587 -24.34 44.31 -21.70
CA TYR A 587 -24.56 43.56 -20.46
C TYR A 587 -25.89 43.96 -19.78
N ALA A 588 -26.16 45.27 -19.67
CA ALA A 588 -27.40 45.79 -19.10
C ALA A 588 -28.62 45.38 -19.94
N LYS A 589 -28.52 45.47 -21.28
CA LYS A 589 -29.57 45.03 -22.21
C LYS A 589 -29.84 43.53 -22.10
N LEU A 590 -28.81 42.67 -22.10
CA LEU A 590 -28.96 41.22 -21.90
C LEU A 590 -29.56 40.88 -20.53
N THR A 591 -29.28 41.69 -19.51
CA THR A 591 -29.90 41.55 -18.18
C THR A 591 -31.41 41.80 -18.23
N CYS A 592 -31.92 42.69 -19.08
CA CYS A 592 -33.36 42.85 -19.32
C CYS A 592 -34.01 41.62 -19.97
N PHE A 593 -33.26 40.74 -20.64
CA PHE A 593 -33.83 39.48 -21.13
C PHE A 593 -33.91 38.41 -20.03
N LEU A 594 -33.16 38.56 -18.93
CA LEU A 594 -33.17 37.63 -17.78
C LEU A 594 -34.07 38.08 -16.63
N HIS A 595 -34.44 39.35 -16.57
CA HIS A 595 -35.25 39.96 -15.52
C HIS A 595 -36.34 40.83 -16.14
N LEU A 596 -37.49 40.93 -15.48
CA LEU A 596 -38.58 41.82 -15.86
C LEU A 596 -38.20 43.27 -15.55
N LYS A 597 -37.58 43.98 -16.49
CA LYS A 597 -37.10 45.36 -16.33
C LYS A 597 -37.79 46.31 -17.31
N SER A 598 -37.74 47.59 -16.99
CA SER A 598 -38.20 48.69 -17.83
C SER A 598 -37.06 49.45 -18.50
N THR A 599 -35.83 49.38 -17.95
CA THR A 599 -34.64 50.10 -18.44
C THR A 599 -33.39 49.19 -18.45
N PRO A 600 -32.49 49.27 -19.47
CA PRO A 600 -32.57 50.10 -20.68
C PRO A 600 -33.58 49.59 -21.72
N LEU A 601 -34.03 48.35 -21.60
CA LEU A 601 -35.06 47.75 -22.45
C LEU A 601 -36.24 47.30 -21.60
N ASN A 602 -37.45 47.44 -22.15
CA ASN A 602 -38.67 46.92 -21.54
C ASN A 602 -38.86 45.45 -21.91
N THR A 603 -38.60 44.55 -20.96
CA THR A 603 -38.67 43.08 -21.13
C THR A 603 -39.99 42.59 -21.70
N GLN A 604 -41.11 43.27 -21.38
CA GLN A 604 -42.44 42.87 -21.86
C GLN A 604 -42.71 43.31 -23.30
N ALA A 605 -41.97 44.29 -23.82
CA ALA A 605 -42.17 44.85 -25.15
C ALA A 605 -41.11 44.39 -26.18
N VAL A 606 -39.93 43.94 -25.72
CA VAL A 606 -38.82 43.56 -26.61
C VAL A 606 -39.14 42.39 -27.53
N GLN A 607 -38.54 42.42 -28.72
CA GLN A 607 -38.67 41.40 -29.76
C GLN A 607 -37.45 40.46 -29.79
N ILE A 608 -37.61 39.29 -30.42
CA ILE A 608 -36.52 38.31 -30.60
C ILE A 608 -35.38 38.89 -31.46
N SER A 609 -35.68 39.71 -32.47
CA SER A 609 -34.68 40.35 -33.30
C SER A 609 -33.76 41.30 -32.52
N GLU A 610 -34.26 41.94 -31.46
CA GLU A 610 -33.46 42.81 -30.59
C GLU A 610 -32.42 42.00 -29.81
N LEU A 611 -32.78 40.81 -29.33
CA LEU A 611 -31.84 39.88 -28.72
C LEU A 611 -30.75 39.47 -29.72
N TRP A 612 -31.15 39.11 -30.95
CA TRP A 612 -30.19 38.77 -32.01
C TRP A 612 -29.24 39.93 -32.32
N ASN A 613 -29.72 41.17 -32.36
CA ASN A 613 -28.89 42.33 -32.65
C ASN A 613 -27.77 42.56 -31.64
N ILE A 614 -27.95 42.14 -30.38
CA ILE A 614 -26.93 42.18 -29.34
C ILE A 614 -25.91 41.05 -29.51
N ILE A 615 -26.36 39.87 -29.96
CA ILE A 615 -25.54 38.65 -30.05
C ILE A 615 -24.77 38.55 -31.38
N LYS A 616 -25.35 38.99 -32.51
CA LYS A 616 -24.74 38.88 -33.84
C LYS A 616 -23.31 39.44 -33.97
N PRO A 617 -22.86 40.48 -33.23
CA PRO A 617 -21.47 40.94 -33.29
C PRO A 617 -20.45 39.89 -32.83
N PHE A 618 -20.89 38.89 -32.06
CA PHE A 618 -20.06 37.76 -31.65
C PHE A 618 -20.11 36.57 -32.62
N LEU A 619 -20.92 36.67 -33.69
CA LEU A 619 -21.23 35.60 -34.66
C LEU A 619 -21.08 36.12 -36.10
N ASP A 620 -19.96 36.77 -36.41
CA ASP A 620 -19.62 37.29 -37.74
C ASP A 620 -20.59 38.34 -38.32
N GLY A 621 -21.53 38.86 -37.52
CA GLY A 621 -22.43 39.95 -37.92
C GLY A 621 -23.57 39.53 -38.86
N VAL A 622 -23.92 38.24 -38.92
CA VAL A 622 -24.97 37.73 -39.80
C VAL A 622 -26.33 38.38 -39.47
N SER A 623 -27.12 38.65 -40.51
CA SER A 623 -28.45 39.26 -40.37
C SER A 623 -29.48 38.26 -39.82
N PHE A 624 -30.44 38.77 -39.05
CA PHE A 624 -31.54 37.96 -38.53
C PHE A 624 -32.43 37.46 -39.68
N SER A 625 -32.70 36.15 -39.71
CA SER A 625 -33.62 35.51 -40.64
C SER A 625 -34.57 34.61 -39.85
N GLY A 626 -35.81 35.05 -39.65
CA GLY A 626 -36.76 34.33 -38.82
C GLY A 626 -38.04 35.13 -38.57
N ASN A 627 -39.00 34.50 -37.89
CA ASN A 627 -40.21 35.19 -37.44
C ASN A 627 -39.88 36.03 -36.20
N ASP A 628 -39.99 37.34 -36.35
CA ASP A 628 -39.83 38.26 -35.22
C ASP A 628 -41.14 38.32 -34.42
N GLU A 629 -41.03 38.06 -33.12
CA GLU A 629 -42.16 38.03 -32.19
C GLU A 629 -41.71 38.53 -30.82
N ASN A 630 -42.69 38.79 -29.95
CA ASN A 630 -42.44 39.26 -28.60
C ASN A 630 -41.65 38.21 -27.79
N TYR A 631 -40.49 38.61 -27.26
CA TYR A 631 -39.59 37.73 -26.51
C TYR A 631 -40.28 37.09 -25.31
N PHE A 632 -40.98 37.88 -24.49
CA PHE A 632 -41.64 37.40 -23.28
C PHE A 632 -42.69 36.32 -23.61
N SER A 633 -43.48 36.52 -24.66
CA SER A 633 -44.48 35.55 -25.08
C SER A 633 -43.84 34.28 -25.65
N ALA A 634 -42.77 34.43 -26.45
CA ALA A 634 -42.04 33.31 -27.02
C ALA A 634 -41.37 32.44 -25.96
N ILE A 635 -40.67 33.04 -24.98
CA ILE A 635 -39.96 32.26 -23.95
C ILE A 635 -40.91 31.46 -23.07
N ILE A 636 -42.06 32.03 -22.68
CA ILE A 636 -43.06 31.28 -21.89
C ILE A 636 -43.61 30.11 -22.71
N ARG A 637 -43.97 30.34 -23.97
CA ARG A 637 -44.46 29.30 -24.89
C ARG A 637 -43.46 28.16 -25.08
N ILE A 638 -42.18 28.49 -25.32
CA ILE A 638 -41.10 27.52 -25.50
C ILE A 638 -40.84 26.76 -24.18
N ALA A 639 -40.84 27.46 -23.03
CA ALA A 639 -40.67 26.81 -21.73
C ALA A 639 -41.82 25.83 -21.43
N THR A 640 -43.07 26.19 -21.72
CA THR A 640 -44.21 25.27 -21.58
C THR A 640 -44.03 24.01 -22.44
N ALA A 641 -43.55 24.15 -23.68
CA ALA A 641 -43.26 23.00 -24.54
C ALA A 641 -42.11 22.14 -23.97
N CYS A 642 -41.06 22.77 -23.42
CA CYS A 642 -39.95 22.05 -22.78
C CYS A 642 -40.37 21.29 -21.52
N VAL A 643 -41.34 21.80 -20.76
CA VAL A 643 -41.88 21.12 -19.57
C VAL A 643 -42.75 19.91 -19.95
N ALA A 644 -43.50 20.00 -21.05
CA ALA A 644 -44.30 18.91 -21.59
C ALA A 644 -43.48 17.78 -22.26
N ASP A 645 -42.19 18.02 -22.51
CA ASP A 645 -41.28 17.01 -23.05
C ASP A 645 -41.00 15.94 -21.99
N ASN A 646 -41.50 14.72 -22.20
CA ASN A 646 -41.33 13.58 -21.30
C ASN A 646 -40.15 12.68 -21.70
N THR A 647 -39.24 13.15 -22.55
CA THR A 647 -38.00 12.41 -22.81
C THR A 647 -37.13 12.37 -21.54
N ASN A 648 -36.59 11.19 -21.24
CA ASN A 648 -35.61 10.98 -20.15
C ASN A 648 -34.19 11.44 -20.55
N GLU A 649 -34.09 12.33 -21.54
CA GLU A 649 -32.84 12.90 -21.98
C GLU A 649 -32.54 14.18 -21.23
N VAL A 650 -31.29 14.34 -20.77
CA VAL A 650 -30.85 15.59 -20.16
C VAL A 650 -30.65 16.63 -21.26
N LEU A 651 -31.45 17.70 -21.25
CA LEU A 651 -31.37 18.78 -22.23
C LEU A 651 -31.06 20.13 -21.57
N LEU A 652 -29.80 20.56 -21.60
CA LEU A 652 -29.33 21.78 -20.91
C LEU A 652 -29.99 23.05 -21.43
N ASP A 653 -30.28 23.12 -22.73
CA ASP A 653 -31.02 24.20 -23.36
C ASP A 653 -32.45 24.30 -22.83
N ASN A 654 -33.14 23.17 -22.63
CA ASN A 654 -34.46 23.15 -22.00
C ASN A 654 -34.38 23.71 -20.56
N LYS A 655 -33.41 23.23 -19.75
CA LYS A 655 -33.23 23.70 -18.37
C LYS A 655 -32.99 25.20 -18.28
N LEU A 656 -32.12 25.75 -19.14
CA LEU A 656 -31.84 27.19 -19.18
C LEU A 656 -33.09 28.01 -19.51
N VAL A 657 -33.84 27.60 -20.53
CA VAL A 657 -35.06 28.30 -20.94
C VAL A 657 -36.14 28.22 -19.87
N ILE A 658 -36.33 27.05 -19.25
CA ILE A 658 -37.26 26.86 -18.13
C ILE A 658 -36.85 27.76 -16.95
N ALA A 659 -35.58 27.78 -16.55
CA ALA A 659 -35.11 28.60 -15.44
C ALA A 659 -35.37 30.10 -15.68
N ILE A 660 -35.06 30.60 -16.89
CA ILE A 660 -35.31 32.01 -17.24
C ILE A 660 -36.81 32.30 -17.20
N ALA A 661 -37.64 31.41 -17.75
CA ALA A 661 -39.09 31.57 -17.74
C ALA A 661 -39.68 31.57 -16.31
N ILE A 662 -39.23 30.67 -15.43
CA ILE A 662 -39.62 30.63 -14.01
C ILE A 662 -39.37 31.99 -13.35
N ARG A 663 -38.17 32.55 -13.55
CA ARG A 663 -37.81 33.85 -12.98
C ARG A 663 -38.72 34.96 -13.51
N LEU A 664 -38.93 35.01 -14.83
CA LEU A 664 -39.77 36.04 -15.46
C LEU A 664 -41.25 35.96 -15.01
N LEU A 665 -41.81 34.75 -14.89
CA LEU A 665 -43.17 34.55 -14.37
C LEU A 665 -43.28 34.99 -12.91
N THR A 666 -42.30 34.60 -12.09
CA THR A 666 -42.25 34.95 -10.66
C THR A 666 -42.17 36.46 -10.47
N GLU A 667 -41.32 37.14 -11.25
CA GLU A 667 -41.21 38.60 -11.22
C GLU A 667 -42.49 39.29 -11.70
N LYS A 668 -43.16 38.76 -12.74
CA LYS A 668 -44.45 39.27 -13.21
C LYS A 668 -45.55 39.12 -12.16
N PHE A 669 -45.59 38.00 -11.46
CA PHE A 669 -46.49 37.79 -10.33
C PHE A 669 -46.21 38.79 -9.20
N MET A 670 -44.96 38.93 -8.77
CA MET A 670 -44.58 39.88 -7.71
C MET A 670 -44.89 41.32 -8.10
N GLN A 671 -44.64 41.72 -9.36
CA GLN A 671 -44.99 43.04 -9.87
C GLN A 671 -46.50 43.30 -9.74
N ARG A 672 -47.34 42.33 -10.15
CA ARG A 672 -48.80 42.44 -10.00
C ARG A 672 -49.22 42.59 -8.53
N ILE A 673 -48.64 41.81 -7.62
CA ILE A 673 -48.93 41.89 -6.18
C ILE A 673 -48.53 43.25 -5.61
N ILE A 674 -47.32 43.73 -5.90
CA ILE A 674 -46.80 45.01 -5.41
C ILE A 674 -47.69 46.16 -5.91
N THR A 675 -47.99 46.20 -7.21
CA THR A 675 -48.78 47.28 -7.83
C THR A 675 -50.24 47.25 -7.39
N THR A 676 -50.86 46.08 -7.27
CA THR A 676 -52.27 45.95 -6.79
C THR A 676 -52.42 46.43 -5.35
N ASN A 677 -51.36 46.31 -4.53
CA ASN A 677 -51.31 46.81 -3.17
C ASN A 677 -50.81 48.26 -3.05
N GLY A 678 -50.82 49.03 -4.16
CA GLY A 678 -50.53 50.46 -4.19
C GLY A 678 -49.05 50.82 -3.97
N GLN A 679 -48.15 49.85 -4.05
CA GLN A 679 -46.71 50.08 -3.94
C GLN A 679 -46.05 50.26 -5.31
N THR A 680 -45.00 51.08 -5.37
CA THR A 680 -44.21 51.27 -6.59
C THR A 680 -43.26 50.09 -6.80
N CYS A 681 -43.40 49.40 -7.94
CA CYS A 681 -42.53 48.31 -8.37
C CYS A 681 -41.42 48.83 -9.29
N ALA A 682 -40.45 49.58 -8.74
CA ALA A 682 -39.30 50.06 -9.50
C ALA A 682 -38.26 48.94 -9.74
N ASP A 683 -37.57 49.01 -10.89
CA ASP A 683 -36.42 48.17 -11.22
C ASP A 683 -35.36 48.23 -10.12
N ALA A 684 -34.80 47.09 -9.75
CA ALA A 684 -33.73 47.03 -8.76
C ALA A 684 -32.35 47.27 -9.39
N ASN A 685 -31.44 47.85 -8.60
CA ASN A 685 -30.03 48.01 -8.99
C ASN A 685 -29.25 46.70 -8.89
N SER A 686 -29.66 45.79 -8.00
CA SER A 686 -29.07 44.46 -7.82
C SER A 686 -30.12 43.47 -7.31
N ASN A 687 -29.96 42.17 -7.59
CA ASN A 687 -30.78 41.10 -6.99
C ASN A 687 -32.31 41.32 -7.07
N GLN A 688 -32.82 41.71 -8.24
CA GLN A 688 -34.22 42.14 -8.44
C GLN A 688 -35.26 41.19 -7.84
N THR A 689 -35.18 39.89 -8.16
CA THR A 689 -36.12 38.88 -7.67
C THR A 689 -36.20 38.87 -6.13
N ARG A 690 -35.06 39.02 -5.45
CA ARG A 690 -34.97 39.04 -3.97
C ARG A 690 -35.49 40.34 -3.38
N GLU A 691 -35.20 41.47 -4.01
CA GLU A 691 -35.71 42.78 -3.56
C GLU A 691 -37.23 42.86 -3.72
N TRP A 692 -37.77 42.36 -4.84
CA TRP A 692 -39.21 42.30 -5.08
C TRP A 692 -39.89 41.29 -4.17
N TYR A 693 -39.23 40.18 -3.82
CA TYR A 693 -39.74 39.27 -2.79
C TYR A 693 -39.92 39.98 -1.45
N LYS A 694 -38.88 40.66 -0.94
CA LYS A 694 -38.97 41.40 0.34
C LYS A 694 -40.06 42.48 0.36
N LYS A 695 -40.32 43.13 -0.78
CA LYS A 695 -41.39 44.12 -0.92
C LYS A 695 -42.78 43.45 -0.92
N SER A 696 -42.93 42.34 -1.62
CA SER A 696 -44.19 41.61 -1.75
C SER A 696 -44.51 40.72 -0.55
N GLU A 697 -43.53 40.32 0.26
CA GLU A 697 -43.61 39.28 1.30
C GLU A 697 -44.82 39.42 2.24
N ARG A 698 -45.17 40.63 2.65
CA ARG A 698 -46.30 40.89 3.57
C ARG A 698 -47.67 40.62 2.95
N PHE A 699 -47.75 40.51 1.62
CA PHE A 699 -48.98 40.32 0.84
C PHE A 699 -49.11 38.89 0.31
N LEU A 700 -48.14 38.02 0.58
CA LEU A 700 -48.09 36.64 0.08
C LEU A 700 -48.65 35.65 1.11
N THR A 701 -49.34 34.62 0.62
CA THR A 701 -49.69 33.44 1.41
C THR A 701 -48.45 32.59 1.74
N PRO A 702 -48.50 31.71 2.77
CA PRO A 702 -47.39 30.81 3.08
C PRO A 702 -46.92 29.97 1.88
N ASP A 703 -47.85 29.43 1.08
CA ASP A 703 -47.53 28.61 -0.08
C ASP A 703 -46.82 29.43 -1.17
N GLN A 704 -47.30 30.65 -1.44
CA GLN A 704 -46.67 31.56 -2.40
C GLN A 704 -45.25 31.95 -1.96
N LYS A 705 -45.04 32.16 -0.65
CA LYS A 705 -43.70 32.42 -0.10
C LYS A 705 -42.76 31.25 -0.33
N ALA A 706 -43.20 30.03 -0.01
CA ALA A 706 -42.41 28.82 -0.20
C ALA A 706 -41.98 28.65 -1.67
N ILE A 707 -42.90 28.86 -2.62
CA ILE A 707 -42.59 28.79 -4.06
C ILE A 707 -41.55 29.86 -4.45
N ILE A 708 -41.72 31.12 -4.03
CA ILE A 708 -40.80 32.21 -4.40
C ILE A 708 -39.42 32.02 -3.73
N GLU A 709 -39.37 31.46 -2.53
CA GLU A 709 -38.12 31.10 -1.87
C GLU A 709 -37.38 29.99 -2.64
N GLU A 710 -38.10 28.98 -3.13
CA GLU A 710 -37.56 27.93 -4.00
C GLU A 710 -37.01 28.52 -5.32
N VAL A 711 -37.72 29.46 -5.94
CA VAL A 711 -37.25 30.20 -7.13
C VAL A 711 -35.94 30.95 -6.88
N ASN A 712 -35.84 31.62 -5.72
CA ASN A 712 -34.62 32.35 -5.33
C ASN A 712 -33.45 31.42 -5.00
N LEU A 713 -33.70 30.13 -4.70
CA LEU A 713 -32.66 29.14 -4.45
C LEU A 713 -32.15 28.51 -5.75
N ILE A 714 -33.06 28.14 -6.67
CA ILE A 714 -32.74 27.28 -7.82
C ILE A 714 -32.35 28.08 -9.07
N THR A 715 -33.07 29.16 -9.39
CA THR A 715 -32.87 29.86 -10.66
C THR A 715 -31.56 30.65 -10.76
N PRO A 716 -30.99 31.25 -9.69
CA PRO A 716 -29.69 31.92 -9.77
C PRO A 716 -28.57 30.96 -10.18
N GLU A 717 -28.49 29.79 -9.55
CA GLU A 717 -27.48 28.76 -9.86
C GLU A 717 -27.60 28.23 -11.31
N SER A 718 -28.79 28.30 -11.89
CA SER A 718 -29.05 27.83 -13.26
C SER A 718 -28.73 28.88 -14.34
N ILE A 719 -28.83 30.18 -14.01
CA ILE A 719 -28.76 31.29 -14.98
C ILE A 719 -27.44 32.08 -14.87
N HIS A 720 -26.73 31.97 -13.76
CA HIS A 720 -25.39 32.54 -13.62
C HIS A 720 -24.34 31.48 -13.98
N LEU A 721 -23.62 31.69 -15.08
CA LEU A 721 -22.45 30.88 -15.39
C LEU A 721 -21.32 31.27 -14.43
N ASN A 722 -21.19 30.53 -13.33
CA ASN A 722 -20.17 30.74 -12.31
C ASN A 722 -18.81 30.12 -12.74
N SER A 723 -17.77 30.30 -11.92
CA SER A 723 -16.41 29.76 -12.11
C SER A 723 -16.35 28.24 -12.34
N PHE A 724 -17.40 27.51 -11.94
CA PHE A 724 -17.56 26.05 -12.08
C PHE A 724 -18.34 25.61 -13.33
N MET A 725 -18.64 26.54 -14.26
CA MET A 725 -19.41 26.26 -15.49
C MET A 725 -20.83 25.71 -15.18
N PHE A 726 -21.29 24.72 -15.96
CA PHE A 726 -22.67 24.18 -15.95
C PHE A 726 -22.92 23.11 -14.89
N GLU A 727 -21.98 22.85 -13.99
CA GLU A 727 -22.11 21.77 -12.99
C GLU A 727 -23.42 21.87 -12.19
N PRO A 728 -23.85 23.06 -11.68
CA PRO A 728 -25.16 23.20 -11.04
C PRO A 728 -26.34 22.87 -11.97
N LEU A 729 -26.26 23.25 -13.25
CA LEU A 729 -27.29 22.99 -14.25
C LEU A 729 -27.39 21.50 -14.63
N ILE A 730 -26.26 20.79 -14.62
CA ILE A 730 -26.23 19.34 -14.86
C ILE A 730 -26.78 18.60 -13.63
N ASP A 731 -26.45 19.07 -12.43
CA ASP A 731 -26.81 18.43 -11.16
C ASP A 731 -28.28 18.60 -10.74
N ILE A 732 -28.89 19.74 -11.04
CA ILE A 732 -30.33 19.94 -10.82
C ILE A 732 -31.09 18.99 -11.75
N SER A 733 -32.00 18.16 -11.21
CA SER A 733 -32.80 17.28 -12.07
C SER A 733 -33.76 18.09 -12.94
N ASP A 734 -34.06 17.57 -14.14
CA ASP A 734 -35.04 18.20 -15.04
C ASP A 734 -36.43 18.32 -14.37
N TRP A 735 -36.80 17.32 -13.56
CA TRP A 735 -38.06 17.26 -12.83
C TRP A 735 -38.26 18.41 -11.84
N VAL A 736 -37.24 18.72 -11.03
CA VAL A 736 -37.32 19.83 -10.07
C VAL A 736 -37.62 21.16 -10.76
N LEU A 737 -37.00 21.41 -11.92
CA LEU A 737 -37.29 22.61 -12.71
C LEU A 737 -38.69 22.59 -13.33
N LYS A 738 -39.16 21.44 -13.82
CA LYS A 738 -40.51 21.27 -14.37
C LYS A 738 -41.60 21.45 -13.31
N GLU A 739 -41.41 20.88 -12.13
CA GLU A 739 -42.32 21.01 -10.98
C GLU A 739 -42.40 22.48 -10.54
N LEU A 740 -41.24 23.14 -10.38
CA LEU A 740 -41.18 24.54 -10.01
C LEU A 740 -41.83 25.45 -11.06
N PHE A 741 -41.62 25.20 -12.35
CA PHE A 741 -42.30 25.92 -13.43
C PHE A 741 -43.83 25.75 -13.35
N THR A 742 -44.29 24.53 -13.06
CA THR A 742 -45.72 24.24 -12.90
C THR A 742 -46.29 25.00 -11.72
N LYS A 743 -45.64 24.97 -10.55
CA LYS A 743 -46.04 25.74 -9.35
C LYS A 743 -46.13 27.24 -9.65
N VAL A 744 -45.11 27.80 -10.31
CA VAL A 744 -45.04 29.23 -10.65
C VAL A 744 -46.07 29.64 -11.69
N SER A 745 -46.43 28.75 -12.62
CA SER A 745 -47.43 29.05 -13.66
C SER A 745 -48.86 29.20 -13.11
N VAL A 746 -49.11 28.75 -11.87
CA VAL A 746 -50.41 28.84 -11.19
C VAL A 746 -50.49 30.04 -10.24
N LEU A 747 -49.38 30.78 -10.04
CA LEU A 747 -49.33 32.05 -9.31
C LEU A 747 -49.98 33.19 -10.13
#